data_AF-A0A7K3ZNF7-F1
#
_entry.id   AF-A0A7K3ZNF7-F1
#
_cell.length_a   1.000
_cell.length_b   1.000
_cell.length_c   1.000
_cell.angle_alpha   90.00
_cell.angle_beta   90.00
_cell.angle_gamma   90.00
#
_symmetry.space_group_name_H-M   'P 1'
#
loop_
_entity.id
_entity.type
_entity.pdbx_description
1 polymer ?
#
loop_
_entity_poly.entity_id
_entity_poly.type
_entity_poly.pdbx_seq_one_letter_code
_entity_poly.pdbx_strand_id
1 'polypeptide(L)'
;MLKKSLLTVCALLVIVFALICPASADWAMFRADLNRTGAAEDWSPGAVTWDFSTGGPIKASPAISDGVVYITSYDDYVYALDGVTGAKVWSYKTGGDIYASPVILDGVLYVGSQDHKFYALNASTGAEIWSRFFVNGYHTSSAAVADGVVYFGGGDGYIYALNAVDGAIMWSFRTNCNPFSCPAVVGGVVYIGGMDASSGQMYALNADTGAKIWNYSTGAQYYMVYSSPAVVNGVVYFGSDDRQVFALNAASGAKIWSYQTGALTESSPAVVDGVVYIGANNHNLYALDADTGTKIWSFKAYNCIMSSPAVLDGVVYVGSTDNNLYAINASNGYQLWSYTTGRSIYSSPAVAKGGQVYIGSDDGHLYCINAKSKSPYYHLDKAYSPDSNQSNVKQYITIYPDGSISDPNAPIARDGNIYTLTGDIGGSIRVQKDNIVIDGQGHRIFGYGKNMDGGDIDLNNRDGVTIKSIIFSGFFSTAIHMGSMDITNPQNTVGSRNCVITNNTITGGTPTYCFPIWVEGANNSITNNHIYGNEGMGIALERGTGHLIANNLIENNGLYGISFEYGQATVRGNRFNNNTCGPYYFTDNLMGLAPAQDIDSSNLVDGKPTYYWISQHNKAVPTDAGVVILINCSHITVSGLNIDRGGKYNSYSIYLADTTNSVIRDNIITAGTGIRIQENRLDGSNVSILNNTIATGMWSGRNTTIASNTFIGKGIMLGSNVTVAYNNFTGCDVAVNMHGYNSTIRNNNFQSNQLAIHMYEGGYNKVYSNNFIGNNKQAEEQHSDPTRWPMTTYYISTNNSWSQQLPVGGNFWSDYTGTDSNGDGFGDTAYHVIEAYYDYYPLVQATSTIPLDSEDLSPSKTAPAITGTVNPTSNPQPSVTDNQQASRGPVTDIAAPSNLLLWIAIMVVAVGVSAVLVGYWRHKNRYQSNQ
;
A
#
# COMPACT_ATOMS: atom_id res chain seq x y z
N MET A 1 79.60 1.88 -16.52
CA MET A 1 78.39 2.74 -16.41
C MET A 1 77.12 2.08 -16.96
N LEU A 2 77.16 1.21 -17.99
CA LEU A 2 75.96 0.55 -18.52
C LEU A 2 75.22 -0.43 -17.57
N LYS A 3 75.88 -1.03 -16.56
CA LYS A 3 75.22 -1.97 -15.63
C LYS A 3 74.37 -1.31 -14.54
N LYS A 4 74.63 -0.04 -14.19
CA LYS A 4 73.80 0.70 -13.21
C LYS A 4 72.54 1.27 -13.87
N SER A 5 72.63 1.72 -15.12
CA SER A 5 71.50 2.25 -15.89
C SER A 5 70.44 1.18 -16.21
N LEU A 6 70.87 -0.07 -16.48
CA LEU A 6 69.94 -1.17 -16.75
C LEU A 6 69.19 -1.63 -15.48
N LEU A 7 69.86 -1.63 -14.31
CA LEU A 7 69.19 -1.94 -13.04
C LEU A 7 68.19 -0.85 -12.62
N THR A 8 68.47 0.42 -12.91
CA THR A 8 67.54 1.52 -12.60
C THR A 8 66.33 1.53 -13.55
N VAL A 9 66.50 1.15 -14.83
CA VAL A 9 65.39 1.01 -15.78
C VAL A 9 64.54 -0.23 -15.48
N CYS A 10 65.15 -1.35 -15.09
CA CYS A 10 64.40 -2.53 -14.62
C CYS A 10 63.71 -2.30 -13.26
N ALA A 11 64.31 -1.54 -12.34
CA ALA A 11 63.66 -1.18 -11.07
C ALA A 11 62.50 -0.18 -11.28
N LEU A 12 62.61 0.75 -12.22
CA LEU A 12 61.48 1.64 -12.59
C LEU A 12 60.37 0.89 -13.35
N LEU A 13 60.69 -0.12 -14.18
CA LEU A 13 59.68 -0.97 -14.82
C LEU A 13 58.98 -1.90 -13.82
N VAL A 14 59.69 -2.40 -12.80
CA VAL A 14 59.08 -3.21 -11.72
C VAL A 14 58.25 -2.35 -10.76
N ILE A 15 58.62 -1.08 -10.53
CA ILE A 15 57.80 -0.15 -9.72
C ILE A 15 56.59 0.38 -10.51
N VAL A 16 56.66 0.47 -11.84
CA VAL A 16 55.50 0.80 -12.69
C VAL A 16 54.54 -0.39 -12.85
N PHE A 17 55.02 -1.64 -12.78
CA PHE A 17 54.15 -2.83 -12.70
C PHE A 17 53.63 -3.14 -11.29
N ALA A 18 54.31 -2.69 -10.23
CA ALA A 18 53.90 -2.88 -8.83
C ALA A 18 53.06 -1.73 -8.23
N LEU A 19 52.71 -0.72 -9.04
CA LEU A 19 51.77 0.36 -8.69
C LEU A 19 50.52 0.41 -9.57
N ILE A 20 50.30 -0.60 -10.41
CA ILE A 20 48.95 -0.94 -10.86
C ILE A 20 48.38 -1.80 -9.74
N CYS A 21 47.83 -1.14 -8.72
CA CYS A 21 46.81 -1.78 -7.91
C CYS A 21 45.77 -2.32 -8.89
N PRO A 22 45.34 -3.61 -8.83
CA PRO A 22 44.16 -3.99 -9.59
C PRO A 22 43.07 -3.01 -9.16
N ALA A 23 42.44 -2.36 -10.14
CA ALA A 23 41.25 -1.57 -9.86
C ALA A 23 40.27 -2.53 -9.18
N SER A 24 39.98 -2.29 -7.90
CA SER A 24 39.01 -3.08 -7.16
C SER A 24 37.66 -2.93 -7.86
N ALA A 25 37.09 -4.03 -8.33
CA ALA A 25 35.80 -4.00 -8.99
C ALA A 25 34.66 -3.93 -7.95
N ASP A 26 33.72 -3.01 -8.16
CA ASP A 26 32.77 -2.55 -7.11
C ASP A 26 31.63 -3.55 -6.83
N TRP A 27 31.22 -4.32 -7.85
CA TRP A 27 30.27 -5.45 -7.74
C TRP A 27 30.52 -6.44 -8.89
N ALA A 28 31.75 -6.96 -8.96
CA ALA A 28 32.27 -7.67 -10.14
C ALA A 28 31.53 -8.98 -10.48
N MET A 29 30.77 -9.53 -9.52
CA MET A 29 30.13 -10.83 -9.63
C MET A 29 28.80 -10.91 -8.87
N PHE A 30 28.01 -11.96 -9.13
CA PHE A 30 26.78 -12.26 -8.38
C PHE A 30 27.04 -12.18 -6.86
N ARG A 31 26.32 -11.28 -6.17
CA ARG A 31 26.46 -11.04 -4.71
C ARG A 31 27.81 -10.42 -4.30
N ALA A 32 28.31 -9.53 -5.13
CA ALA A 32 29.44 -8.61 -4.95
C ALA A 32 30.84 -9.24 -4.96
N ASP A 33 31.09 -10.26 -4.15
CA ASP A 33 32.43 -10.78 -3.88
C ASP A 33 32.54 -12.31 -3.93
N LEU A 34 33.76 -12.84 -3.80
CA LEU A 34 34.06 -14.29 -3.79
C LEU A 34 33.45 -15.05 -2.61
N ASN A 35 33.16 -14.34 -1.52
CA ASN A 35 32.50 -14.86 -0.31
C ASN A 35 30.96 -14.87 -0.46
N ARG A 36 30.44 -14.20 -1.50
CA ARG A 36 29.01 -13.98 -1.80
C ARG A 36 28.29 -13.24 -0.68
N THR A 37 28.93 -12.25 -0.07
CA THR A 37 28.34 -11.52 1.07
C THR A 37 27.07 -10.76 0.68
N GLY A 38 27.01 -10.22 -0.54
CA GLY A 38 25.96 -9.32 -0.99
C GLY A 38 26.11 -7.88 -0.49
N ALA A 39 27.32 -7.45 -0.13
CA ALA A 39 27.64 -6.08 0.31
C ALA A 39 28.59 -5.36 -0.68
N ALA A 40 28.40 -4.05 -0.91
CA ALA A 40 29.19 -3.29 -1.88
C ALA A 40 30.46 -2.66 -1.28
N GLU A 41 31.56 -2.64 -2.03
CA GLU A 41 32.74 -1.82 -1.74
C GLU A 41 33.00 -0.81 -2.88
N ASP A 42 33.09 0.47 -2.51
CA ASP A 42 33.68 1.64 -3.22
C ASP A 42 33.34 1.96 -4.69
N TRP A 43 32.10 2.40 -4.98
CA TRP A 43 31.84 3.31 -6.13
C TRP A 43 30.67 4.26 -5.94
N SER A 44 30.80 5.50 -6.45
CA SER A 44 29.81 6.58 -6.35
C SER A 44 29.57 7.30 -7.68
N PRO A 45 28.67 6.80 -8.54
CA PRO A 45 28.10 7.59 -9.62
C PRO A 45 27.05 8.56 -9.05
N GLY A 46 26.82 9.68 -9.74
CA GLY A 46 25.83 10.69 -9.36
C GLY A 46 24.38 10.20 -9.44
N ALA A 47 23.48 11.00 -8.86
CA ALA A 47 22.06 10.75 -8.66
C ALA A 47 21.22 10.65 -9.97
N VAL A 48 21.28 9.51 -10.68
CA VAL A 48 20.51 9.28 -11.91
C VAL A 48 19.63 8.03 -11.77
N THR A 49 18.39 8.13 -12.25
CA THR A 49 17.47 7.01 -12.48
C THR A 49 17.33 6.83 -13.98
N TRP A 50 17.51 5.62 -14.48
CA TRP A 50 17.37 5.28 -15.90
C TRP A 50 16.90 3.84 -16.06
N ASP A 51 16.37 3.51 -17.24
CA ASP A 51 16.08 2.13 -17.63
C ASP A 51 16.65 1.82 -19.02
N PHE A 52 16.94 0.54 -19.26
CA PHE A 52 17.43 0.04 -20.54
C PHE A 52 16.61 -1.19 -20.95
N SER A 53 16.11 -1.19 -22.19
CA SER A 53 15.25 -2.24 -22.73
C SER A 53 16.04 -3.23 -23.61
N THR A 54 15.84 -4.52 -23.37
CA THR A 54 16.36 -5.64 -24.18
C THR A 54 15.23 -6.31 -24.98
N GLY A 55 15.59 -7.18 -25.93
CA GLY A 55 14.61 -7.91 -26.74
C GLY A 55 13.89 -9.04 -26.00
N GLY A 56 14.36 -9.41 -24.80
CA GLY A 56 13.84 -10.48 -23.97
C GLY A 56 14.03 -10.22 -22.47
N PRO A 57 13.50 -11.10 -21.59
CA PRO A 57 13.61 -10.99 -20.14
C PRO A 57 15.05 -10.90 -19.59
N ILE A 58 15.22 -10.17 -18.48
CA ILE A 58 16.49 -10.09 -17.73
C ILE A 58 16.29 -10.76 -16.37
N LYS A 59 16.64 -12.04 -16.29
CA LYS A 59 16.51 -12.85 -15.06
C LYS A 59 17.83 -12.99 -14.29
N ALA A 60 18.95 -12.81 -14.97
CA ALA A 60 20.27 -12.85 -14.36
C ALA A 60 20.54 -11.58 -13.53
N SER A 61 21.48 -11.66 -12.59
CA SER A 61 21.85 -10.50 -11.78
C SER A 61 22.86 -9.63 -12.52
N PRO A 62 22.74 -8.29 -12.47
CA PRO A 62 23.74 -7.40 -13.05
C PRO A 62 25.11 -7.53 -12.34
N ALA A 63 26.19 -7.29 -13.09
CA ALA A 63 27.54 -7.12 -12.54
C ALA A 63 28.07 -5.72 -12.89
N ILE A 64 28.87 -5.14 -12.00
CA ILE A 64 29.35 -3.76 -12.12
C ILE A 64 30.86 -3.73 -11.95
N SER A 65 31.56 -3.10 -12.90
CA SER A 65 33.01 -2.90 -12.85
C SER A 65 33.37 -1.64 -13.62
N ASP A 66 34.22 -0.80 -13.02
CA ASP A 66 34.72 0.45 -13.60
C ASP A 66 33.62 1.37 -14.15
N GLY A 67 32.49 1.39 -13.46
CA GLY A 67 31.30 2.16 -13.81
C GLY A 67 30.53 1.71 -15.04
N VAL A 68 30.79 0.50 -15.51
CA VAL A 68 30.02 -0.18 -16.55
C VAL A 68 29.16 -1.26 -15.91
N VAL A 69 27.90 -1.33 -16.31
CA VAL A 69 26.93 -2.33 -15.88
C VAL A 69 26.81 -3.39 -16.96
N TYR A 70 27.08 -4.64 -16.61
CA TYR A 70 27.02 -5.79 -17.48
C TYR A 70 25.80 -6.64 -17.16
N ILE A 71 25.00 -6.96 -18.18
CA ILE A 71 23.81 -7.79 -18.05
C ILE A 71 23.75 -8.85 -19.15
N THR A 72 23.00 -9.90 -18.88
CA THR A 72 22.68 -10.97 -19.82
C THR A 72 21.16 -11.05 -19.96
N SER A 73 20.69 -11.25 -21.19
CA SER A 73 19.26 -11.30 -21.51
C SER A 73 18.92 -12.56 -22.31
N TYR A 74 17.64 -12.93 -22.28
CA TYR A 74 17.10 -14.07 -23.04
C TYR A 74 16.90 -13.75 -24.53
N ASP A 75 17.46 -12.64 -25.02
CA ASP A 75 17.51 -12.28 -26.44
C ASP A 75 18.81 -12.71 -27.14
N ASP A 76 19.58 -13.60 -26.51
CA ASP A 76 20.91 -14.08 -26.91
C ASP A 76 22.05 -13.06 -26.75
N TYR A 77 21.88 -11.96 -26.00
CA TYR A 77 22.92 -10.94 -25.85
C TYR A 77 23.50 -10.80 -24.44
N VAL A 78 24.80 -10.53 -24.43
CA VAL A 78 25.51 -9.85 -23.34
C VAL A 78 25.53 -8.36 -23.68
N TYR A 79 25.15 -7.49 -22.72
CA TYR A 79 25.21 -6.04 -22.87
C TYR A 79 26.17 -5.44 -21.85
N ALA A 80 26.91 -4.41 -22.29
CA ALA A 80 27.61 -3.49 -21.42
C ALA A 80 27.00 -2.10 -21.56
N LEU A 81 26.64 -1.50 -20.43
CA LEU A 81 25.93 -0.24 -20.33
C LEU A 81 26.73 0.73 -19.48
N ASP A 82 26.73 2.00 -19.84
CA ASP A 82 27.28 3.05 -19.00
C ASP A 82 26.43 3.16 -17.73
N GLY A 83 27.04 2.96 -16.55
CA GLY A 83 26.30 2.89 -15.29
C GLY A 83 25.67 4.21 -14.86
N VAL A 84 26.10 5.34 -15.42
CA VAL A 84 25.54 6.67 -15.11
C VAL A 84 24.34 6.98 -15.99
N THR A 85 24.43 6.67 -17.28
CA THR A 85 23.47 7.12 -18.29
C THR A 85 22.55 6.02 -18.80
N GLY A 86 22.88 4.75 -18.55
CA GLY A 86 22.18 3.59 -19.13
C GLY A 86 22.47 3.40 -20.63
N ALA A 87 23.37 4.20 -21.22
CA ALA A 87 23.68 4.10 -22.63
C ALA A 87 24.43 2.82 -22.94
N LYS A 88 24.03 2.11 -24.00
CA LYS A 88 24.73 0.91 -24.46
C LYS A 88 26.14 1.26 -24.94
N VAL A 89 27.15 0.65 -24.30
CA VAL A 89 28.56 0.72 -24.70
C VAL A 89 28.82 -0.29 -25.81
N TRP A 90 28.50 -1.57 -25.56
CA TRP A 90 28.61 -2.64 -26.55
C TRP A 90 27.58 -3.74 -26.27
N SER A 91 27.37 -4.62 -27.25
CA SER A 91 26.58 -5.85 -27.10
C SER A 91 27.24 -6.99 -27.87
N TYR A 92 27.25 -8.20 -27.30
CA TYR A 92 27.79 -9.42 -27.91
C TYR A 92 26.69 -10.46 -28.04
N LYS A 93 26.51 -11.05 -29.23
CA LYS A 93 25.49 -12.06 -29.49
C LYS A 93 26.05 -13.47 -29.34
N THR A 94 25.49 -14.27 -28.43
CA THR A 94 25.75 -15.71 -28.29
C THR A 94 24.87 -16.53 -29.24
N GLY A 95 25.08 -17.85 -29.28
CA GLY A 95 24.28 -18.77 -30.10
C GLY A 95 22.94 -19.19 -29.48
N GLY A 96 22.62 -18.70 -28.28
CA GLY A 96 21.42 -19.04 -27.52
C GLY A 96 21.35 -18.30 -26.18
N ASP A 97 20.21 -18.45 -25.50
CA ASP A 97 19.85 -17.78 -24.25
C ASP A 97 20.97 -17.82 -23.19
N ILE A 98 21.03 -16.77 -22.37
CA ILE A 98 22.02 -16.64 -21.30
C ILE A 98 21.29 -16.53 -19.96
N TYR A 99 21.36 -17.59 -19.17
CA TYR A 99 20.73 -17.68 -17.84
C TYR A 99 21.67 -17.22 -16.72
N ALA A 100 22.98 -17.31 -16.94
CA ALA A 100 24.00 -17.03 -15.94
C ALA A 100 24.24 -15.52 -15.76
N SER A 101 24.52 -15.10 -14.53
CA SER A 101 25.00 -13.74 -14.24
C SER A 101 26.46 -13.62 -14.72
N PRO A 102 26.84 -12.51 -15.38
CA PRO A 102 28.22 -12.28 -15.80
C PRO A 102 29.13 -12.11 -14.58
N VAL A 103 30.39 -12.51 -14.72
CA VAL A 103 31.46 -12.20 -13.76
C VAL A 103 32.59 -11.47 -14.46
N ILE A 104 33.11 -10.42 -13.83
CA ILE A 104 34.18 -9.58 -14.35
C ILE A 104 35.37 -9.69 -13.39
N LEU A 105 36.54 -10.02 -13.92
CA LEU A 105 37.81 -9.95 -13.19
C LEU A 105 38.92 -9.53 -14.15
N ASP A 106 39.76 -8.58 -13.71
CA ASP A 106 40.92 -8.08 -14.45
C ASP A 106 40.61 -7.67 -15.91
N GLY A 107 39.44 -7.05 -16.13
CA GLY A 107 39.00 -6.58 -17.45
C GLY A 107 38.49 -7.68 -18.40
N VAL A 108 38.22 -8.89 -17.89
CA VAL A 108 37.61 -9.99 -18.65
C VAL A 108 36.25 -10.33 -18.06
N LEU A 109 35.23 -10.41 -18.92
CA LEU A 109 33.89 -10.87 -18.60
C LEU A 109 33.76 -12.35 -18.95
N TYR A 110 33.30 -13.15 -18.00
CA TYR A 110 33.04 -14.58 -18.19
C TYR A 110 31.55 -14.89 -18.06
N VAL A 111 31.03 -15.73 -18.95
CA VAL A 111 29.62 -16.09 -18.96
C VAL A 111 29.38 -17.42 -19.69
N GLY A 112 28.44 -18.23 -19.17
CA GLY A 112 27.97 -19.45 -19.83
C GLY A 112 26.66 -19.21 -20.59
N SER A 113 26.50 -19.81 -21.77
CA SER A 113 25.30 -19.73 -22.61
C SER A 113 24.67 -21.12 -22.83
N GLN A 114 23.39 -21.13 -23.19
CA GLN A 114 22.67 -22.35 -23.61
C GLN A 114 23.13 -22.89 -24.96
N ASP A 115 23.97 -22.17 -25.71
CA ASP A 115 24.60 -22.66 -26.93
C ASP A 115 25.74 -23.68 -26.71
N HIS A 116 25.82 -24.19 -25.48
CA HIS A 116 26.82 -25.13 -24.99
C HIS A 116 28.23 -24.56 -24.90
N LYS A 117 28.39 -23.24 -24.89
CA LYS A 117 29.69 -22.60 -24.71
C LYS A 117 29.78 -21.79 -23.43
N PHE A 118 31.01 -21.75 -22.94
CA PHE A 118 31.46 -20.79 -21.95
C PHE A 118 32.38 -19.78 -22.62
N TYR A 119 32.11 -18.49 -22.41
CA TYR A 119 32.77 -17.38 -23.10
C TYR A 119 33.64 -16.59 -22.12
N ALA A 120 34.79 -16.12 -22.61
CA ALA A 120 35.55 -15.02 -22.05
C ALA A 120 35.60 -13.88 -23.06
N LEU A 121 35.08 -12.72 -22.67
CA LEU A 121 35.00 -11.52 -23.48
C LEU A 121 35.85 -10.42 -22.84
N ASN A 122 36.48 -9.59 -23.65
CA ASN A 122 37.12 -8.38 -23.17
C ASN A 122 36.05 -7.41 -22.63
N ALA A 123 36.11 -7.04 -21.35
CA ALA A 123 35.04 -6.28 -20.69
C ALA A 123 34.86 -4.88 -21.30
N SER A 124 35.93 -4.24 -21.78
CA SER A 124 35.84 -2.89 -22.36
C SER A 124 35.29 -2.87 -23.79
N THR A 125 35.46 -3.94 -24.57
CA THR A 125 35.17 -3.95 -26.01
C THR A 125 34.11 -4.97 -26.43
N GLY A 126 33.82 -5.97 -25.59
CA GLY A 126 32.97 -7.10 -25.92
C GLY A 126 33.60 -8.12 -26.87
N ALA A 127 34.87 -7.95 -27.25
CA ALA A 127 35.55 -8.88 -28.16
C ALA A 127 35.79 -10.24 -27.49
N GLU A 128 35.50 -11.34 -28.19
CA GLU A 128 35.80 -12.69 -27.70
C GLU A 128 37.32 -12.89 -27.56
N ILE A 129 37.75 -13.28 -26.35
CA ILE A 129 39.12 -13.70 -26.05
C ILE A 129 39.24 -15.20 -26.33
N TRP A 130 38.33 -15.98 -25.74
CA TRP A 130 38.18 -17.40 -26.01
C TRP A 130 36.73 -17.85 -25.76
N SER A 131 36.34 -18.93 -26.41
CA SER A 131 35.12 -19.66 -26.10
C SER A 131 35.39 -21.16 -26.05
N ARG A 132 34.66 -21.88 -25.22
CA ARG A 132 34.81 -23.33 -25.06
C ARG A 132 33.49 -24.07 -25.10
N PHE A 133 33.40 -25.07 -25.97
CA PHE A 133 32.23 -25.91 -26.16
C PHE A 133 32.21 -27.15 -25.26
N PHE A 134 31.03 -27.50 -24.72
CA PHE A 134 30.78 -28.66 -23.87
C PHE A 134 29.64 -29.51 -24.46
N VAL A 135 29.94 -30.77 -24.84
CA VAL A 135 29.07 -31.64 -25.66
C VAL A 135 27.66 -31.90 -25.10
N ASN A 136 27.43 -31.67 -23.79
CA ASN A 136 26.10 -31.70 -23.15
C ASN A 136 25.93 -30.57 -22.10
N GLY A 137 26.73 -29.50 -22.19
CA GLY A 137 26.83 -28.48 -21.15
C GLY A 137 25.86 -27.34 -21.39
N TYR A 138 24.58 -27.49 -21.03
CA TYR A 138 23.71 -26.32 -20.87
C TYR A 138 24.20 -25.54 -19.64
N HIS A 139 24.60 -24.28 -19.80
CA HIS A 139 25.19 -23.51 -18.70
C HIS A 139 24.14 -22.63 -18.02
N THR A 140 23.72 -23.01 -16.82
CA THR A 140 22.71 -22.26 -16.03
C THR A 140 23.27 -21.61 -14.78
N SER A 141 24.45 -22.04 -14.28
CA SER A 141 25.05 -21.47 -13.07
C SER A 141 25.95 -20.28 -13.39
N SER A 142 25.96 -19.29 -12.50
CA SER A 142 26.91 -18.17 -12.55
C SER A 142 28.30 -18.66 -12.11
N ALA A 143 29.38 -18.04 -12.61
CA ALA A 143 30.74 -18.46 -12.30
C ALA A 143 31.37 -17.70 -11.11
N ALA A 144 32.42 -18.26 -10.54
CA ALA A 144 33.36 -17.58 -9.63
C ALA A 144 34.74 -17.54 -10.28
N VAL A 145 35.46 -16.43 -10.17
CA VAL A 145 36.82 -16.33 -10.71
C VAL A 145 37.77 -15.91 -9.60
N ALA A 146 38.72 -16.77 -9.25
CA ALA A 146 39.71 -16.53 -8.21
C ALA A 146 41.07 -17.06 -8.66
N ASP A 147 42.14 -16.32 -8.37
CA ASP A 147 43.53 -16.73 -8.61
C ASP A 147 43.81 -17.24 -10.04
N GLY A 148 43.16 -16.63 -11.04
CA GLY A 148 43.31 -17.01 -12.45
C GLY A 148 42.55 -18.29 -12.86
N VAL A 149 41.59 -18.74 -12.04
CA VAL A 149 40.77 -19.94 -12.28
C VAL A 149 39.29 -19.57 -12.28
N VAL A 150 38.55 -20.05 -13.28
CA VAL A 150 37.10 -19.90 -13.41
C VAL A 150 36.41 -21.18 -12.95
N TYR A 151 35.59 -21.07 -11.90
CA TYR A 151 34.81 -22.17 -11.33
C TYR A 151 33.32 -22.00 -11.67
N PHE A 152 32.68 -23.07 -12.16
CA PHE A 152 31.23 -23.06 -12.41
C PHE A 152 30.64 -24.48 -12.43
N GLY A 153 29.32 -24.56 -12.28
CA GLY A 153 28.55 -25.79 -12.48
C GLY A 153 28.07 -25.93 -13.93
N GLY A 154 28.41 -27.04 -14.58
CA GLY A 154 27.91 -27.41 -15.90
C GLY A 154 26.62 -28.23 -15.84
N GLY A 155 25.69 -27.98 -16.75
CA GLY A 155 24.43 -28.72 -16.85
C GLY A 155 24.56 -30.20 -17.20
N ASP A 156 25.77 -30.65 -17.54
CA ASP A 156 26.17 -32.03 -17.73
C ASP A 156 26.45 -32.78 -16.41
N GLY A 157 26.26 -32.13 -15.25
CA GLY A 157 26.44 -32.73 -13.93
C GLY A 157 27.89 -32.75 -13.46
N TYR A 158 28.67 -31.75 -13.90
CA TYR A 158 30.05 -31.53 -13.47
C TYR A 158 30.23 -30.14 -12.88
N ILE A 159 31.18 -30.03 -11.97
CA ILE A 159 31.78 -28.77 -11.54
C ILE A 159 33.11 -28.66 -12.27
N TYR A 160 33.36 -27.55 -12.94
CA TYR A 160 34.57 -27.30 -13.71
C TYR A 160 35.42 -26.22 -13.06
N ALA A 161 36.73 -26.39 -13.18
CA ALA A 161 37.71 -25.34 -13.02
C ALA A 161 38.44 -25.15 -14.36
N LEU A 162 38.36 -23.94 -14.91
CA LEU A 162 39.05 -23.56 -16.13
C LEU A 162 40.17 -22.58 -15.83
N ASN A 163 41.25 -22.67 -16.58
CA ASN A 163 42.26 -21.60 -16.61
C ASN A 163 41.63 -20.35 -17.25
N ALA A 164 41.69 -19.22 -16.56
CA ALA A 164 41.08 -17.97 -17.00
C ALA A 164 41.72 -17.39 -18.29
N VAL A 165 42.99 -17.71 -18.55
CA VAL A 165 43.75 -17.18 -19.68
C VAL A 165 43.35 -17.82 -21.01
N ASP A 166 43.17 -19.13 -21.04
CA ASP A 166 42.98 -19.90 -22.27
C ASP A 166 41.74 -20.80 -22.28
N GLY A 167 40.99 -20.85 -21.18
CA GLY A 167 39.81 -21.69 -21.03
C GLY A 167 40.11 -23.19 -20.91
N ALA A 168 41.37 -23.60 -20.72
CA ALA A 168 41.75 -25.00 -20.55
C ALA A 168 41.14 -25.60 -19.26
N ILE A 169 40.77 -26.90 -19.27
CA ILE A 169 40.16 -27.55 -18.10
C ILE A 169 41.32 -27.91 -17.20
N MET A 170 41.32 -27.37 -15.99
CA MET A 170 42.28 -27.72 -14.95
C MET A 170 41.84 -29.00 -14.25
N TRP A 171 40.58 -29.03 -13.81
CA TRP A 171 39.96 -30.21 -13.24
C TRP A 171 38.43 -30.19 -13.45
N SER A 172 37.81 -31.36 -13.26
CA SER A 172 36.35 -31.52 -13.26
C SER A 172 35.92 -32.48 -12.15
N PHE A 173 34.86 -32.16 -11.42
CA PHE A 173 34.28 -33.01 -10.38
C PHE A 173 32.84 -33.38 -10.73
N ARG A 174 32.48 -34.67 -10.67
CA ARG A 174 31.15 -35.16 -11.06
C ARG A 174 30.16 -35.08 -9.89
N THR A 175 29.04 -34.38 -10.08
CA THR A 175 27.95 -34.24 -9.10
C THR A 175 26.73 -35.09 -9.41
N ASN A 176 26.67 -35.81 -10.55
CA ASN A 176 25.53 -36.65 -10.98
C ASN A 176 24.19 -35.91 -11.26
N CYS A 177 24.08 -34.62 -10.96
CA CYS A 177 22.95 -33.76 -11.29
C CYS A 177 23.44 -32.34 -11.62
N ASN A 178 22.62 -31.57 -12.36
CA ASN A 178 22.90 -30.20 -12.76
C ASN A 178 23.10 -29.30 -11.52
N PRO A 179 24.32 -28.78 -11.27
CA PRO A 179 24.56 -27.82 -10.21
C PRO A 179 24.05 -26.44 -10.67
N PHE A 180 22.87 -26.06 -10.18
CA PHE A 180 22.25 -24.76 -10.46
C PHE A 180 22.81 -23.62 -9.59
N SER A 181 23.56 -23.94 -8.54
CA SER A 181 24.14 -22.96 -7.61
C SER A 181 25.46 -22.38 -8.14
N CYS A 182 25.75 -21.12 -7.77
CA CYS A 182 27.01 -20.45 -8.06
C CYS A 182 28.06 -20.80 -7.01
N PRO A 183 29.32 -21.12 -7.36
CA PRO A 183 30.35 -21.43 -6.38
C PRO A 183 30.78 -20.21 -5.55
N ALA A 184 31.12 -20.45 -4.28
CA ALA A 184 31.87 -19.54 -3.41
C ALA A 184 33.29 -20.08 -3.22
N VAL A 185 34.31 -19.24 -3.35
CA VAL A 185 35.72 -19.67 -3.31
C VAL A 185 36.45 -18.91 -2.22
N VAL A 186 36.79 -19.59 -1.13
CA VAL A 186 37.37 -18.97 0.07
C VAL A 186 38.48 -19.84 0.62
N GLY A 187 39.66 -19.26 0.84
CA GLY A 187 40.78 -19.95 1.50
C GLY A 187 41.25 -21.22 0.78
N GLY A 188 41.20 -21.25 -0.56
CA GLY A 188 41.58 -22.42 -1.36
C GLY A 188 40.53 -23.54 -1.39
N VAL A 189 39.28 -23.25 -1.00
CA VAL A 189 38.16 -24.19 -1.02
C VAL A 189 37.02 -23.64 -1.88
N VAL A 190 36.47 -24.49 -2.75
CA VAL A 190 35.28 -24.22 -3.56
C VAL A 190 34.07 -24.85 -2.88
N TYR A 191 33.12 -24.01 -2.47
CA TYR A 191 31.83 -24.42 -1.91
C TYR A 191 30.74 -24.27 -2.95
N ILE A 192 29.99 -25.34 -3.21
CA ILE A 192 28.93 -25.32 -4.22
C ILE A 192 27.84 -26.36 -3.93
N GLY A 193 26.59 -25.94 -4.13
CA GLY A 193 25.41 -26.78 -4.03
C GLY A 193 25.20 -27.64 -5.28
N GLY A 194 24.78 -28.87 -5.08
CA GLY A 194 24.39 -29.82 -6.12
C GLY A 194 23.36 -30.81 -5.61
N MET A 195 23.26 -31.96 -6.26
CA MET A 195 22.37 -33.07 -5.87
C MET A 195 23.06 -34.38 -6.21
N ASP A 196 23.04 -35.36 -5.30
CA ASP A 196 23.32 -36.76 -5.62
C ASP A 196 21.99 -37.53 -5.82
N ALA A 197 22.02 -38.78 -6.27
CA ALA A 197 20.90 -39.60 -6.77
C ALA A 197 19.60 -39.64 -5.93
N SER A 198 19.60 -39.09 -4.71
CA SER A 198 18.41 -38.97 -3.87
C SER A 198 18.35 -37.73 -2.97
N SER A 199 19.33 -36.82 -2.92
CA SER A 199 19.30 -35.67 -2.00
C SER A 199 20.18 -34.50 -2.46
N GLY A 200 19.79 -33.28 -2.04
CA GLY A 200 20.59 -32.07 -2.19
C GLY A 200 21.91 -32.18 -1.42
N GLN A 201 22.98 -31.66 -2.03
CA GLN A 201 24.33 -31.75 -1.50
C GLN A 201 24.96 -30.36 -1.44
N MET A 202 25.68 -30.06 -0.36
CA MET A 202 26.65 -28.97 -0.33
C MET A 202 28.05 -29.58 -0.34
N TYR A 203 28.85 -29.27 -1.37
CA TYR A 203 30.21 -29.78 -1.52
C TYR A 203 31.24 -28.73 -1.10
N ALA A 204 32.34 -29.19 -0.49
CA ALA A 204 33.57 -28.44 -0.37
C ALA A 204 34.69 -29.17 -1.10
N LEU A 205 35.28 -28.53 -2.11
CA LEU A 205 36.32 -29.08 -2.96
C LEU A 205 37.60 -28.26 -2.80
N ASN A 206 38.76 -28.91 -2.87
CA ASN A 206 40.04 -28.22 -2.93
C ASN A 206 40.14 -27.45 -4.27
N ALA A 207 40.44 -26.15 -4.21
CA ALA A 207 40.41 -25.26 -5.37
C ALA A 207 41.46 -25.61 -6.45
N ASP A 208 42.60 -26.17 -6.05
CA ASP A 208 43.70 -26.52 -6.95
C ASP A 208 43.47 -27.85 -7.68
N THR A 209 42.89 -28.82 -6.98
CA THR A 209 42.83 -30.22 -7.43
C THR A 209 41.43 -30.73 -7.75
N GLY A 210 40.38 -30.04 -7.28
CA GLY A 210 39.01 -30.51 -7.36
C GLY A 210 38.70 -31.67 -6.41
N ALA A 211 39.64 -32.06 -5.54
CA ALA A 211 39.45 -33.15 -4.60
C ALA A 211 38.40 -32.78 -3.55
N LYS A 212 37.43 -33.67 -3.30
CA LYS A 212 36.40 -33.47 -2.27
C LYS A 212 37.02 -33.47 -0.88
N ILE A 213 36.82 -32.37 -0.15
CA ILE A 213 37.18 -32.22 1.27
C ILE A 213 36.07 -32.80 2.13
N TRP A 214 34.85 -32.30 1.96
CA TRP A 214 33.64 -32.80 2.62
C TRP A 214 32.40 -32.59 1.74
N ASN A 215 31.31 -33.27 2.09
CA ASN A 215 29.97 -32.94 1.59
C ASN A 215 28.93 -33.07 2.71
N TYR A 216 27.88 -32.25 2.65
CA TYR A 216 26.73 -32.31 3.53
C TYR A 216 25.47 -32.63 2.73
N SER A 217 24.72 -33.64 3.16
CA SER A 217 23.45 -34.02 2.53
C SER A 217 22.29 -33.36 3.24
N THR A 218 21.43 -32.66 2.51
CA THR A 218 20.14 -32.17 3.03
C THR A 218 19.13 -33.30 3.16
N GLY A 219 18.05 -33.07 3.91
CA GLY A 219 17.07 -34.10 4.27
C GLY A 219 15.95 -34.24 3.23
N ALA A 220 15.62 -35.50 2.91
CA ALA A 220 14.52 -35.97 2.07
C ALA A 220 14.74 -36.00 0.54
N GLN A 221 13.97 -36.89 -0.09
CA GLN A 221 14.12 -37.36 -1.47
C GLN A 221 13.65 -36.28 -2.46
N TYR A 222 14.43 -36.05 -3.52
CA TYR A 222 14.12 -35.12 -4.65
C TYR A 222 14.24 -33.61 -4.38
N TYR A 223 14.81 -33.17 -3.26
CA TYR A 223 15.07 -31.75 -2.98
C TYR A 223 16.46 -31.30 -3.45
N MET A 224 16.57 -30.13 -4.07
CA MET A 224 17.82 -29.55 -4.58
C MET A 224 18.34 -28.44 -3.68
N VAL A 225 19.66 -28.18 -3.77
CA VAL A 225 20.27 -26.96 -3.24
C VAL A 225 20.44 -25.98 -4.40
N TYR A 226 19.39 -25.20 -4.68
CA TYR A 226 19.42 -24.16 -5.71
C TYR A 226 20.17 -22.90 -5.26
N SER A 227 20.17 -22.60 -3.95
CA SER A 227 20.82 -21.40 -3.43
C SER A 227 22.34 -21.49 -3.54
N SER A 228 22.98 -20.37 -3.88
CA SER A 228 24.43 -20.24 -3.87
C SER A 228 24.92 -20.01 -2.43
N PRO A 229 25.94 -20.74 -1.95
CA PRO A 229 26.42 -20.58 -0.58
C PRO A 229 27.05 -19.20 -0.35
N ALA A 230 26.87 -18.66 0.86
CA ALA A 230 27.68 -17.55 1.38
C ALA A 230 28.62 -18.08 2.46
N VAL A 231 29.88 -17.66 2.42
CA VAL A 231 30.91 -18.13 3.36
C VAL A 231 31.48 -16.95 4.13
N VAL A 232 31.13 -16.84 5.41
CA VAL A 232 31.54 -15.73 6.28
C VAL A 232 32.01 -16.28 7.61
N ASN A 233 33.14 -15.79 8.11
CA ASN A 233 33.71 -16.17 9.42
C ASN A 233 33.85 -17.68 9.65
N GLY A 234 34.15 -18.44 8.60
CA GLY A 234 34.31 -19.90 8.69
C GLY A 234 32.99 -20.67 8.76
N VAL A 235 31.88 -20.05 8.39
CA VAL A 235 30.55 -20.67 8.32
C VAL A 235 30.00 -20.58 6.89
N VAL A 236 29.43 -21.68 6.40
CA VAL A 236 28.77 -21.79 5.09
C VAL A 236 27.26 -21.70 5.30
N TYR A 237 26.62 -20.69 4.73
CA TYR A 237 25.17 -20.46 4.79
C TYR A 237 24.53 -20.76 3.44
N PHE A 238 23.40 -21.48 3.43
CA PHE A 238 22.63 -21.75 2.20
C PHE A 238 21.15 -22.09 2.49
N GLY A 239 20.29 -21.79 1.53
CA GLY A 239 18.90 -22.26 1.46
C GLY A 239 18.77 -23.56 0.66
N SER A 240 17.72 -24.33 0.93
CA SER A 240 17.45 -25.63 0.31
C SER A 240 15.95 -25.85 0.10
N ASP A 241 15.60 -26.67 -0.90
CA ASP A 241 14.22 -27.03 -1.24
C ASP A 241 13.52 -27.89 -0.18
N ASP A 242 14.28 -28.46 0.76
CA ASP A 242 13.74 -29.09 1.98
C ASP A 242 13.14 -28.05 2.96
N ARG A 243 13.03 -26.80 2.51
CA ARG A 243 12.36 -25.67 3.18
C ARG A 243 13.12 -25.20 4.43
N GLN A 244 14.43 -25.32 4.37
CA GLN A 244 15.36 -24.96 5.43
C GLN A 244 16.47 -24.04 4.95
N VAL A 245 16.97 -23.25 5.89
CA VAL A 245 18.23 -22.52 5.80
C VAL A 245 19.23 -23.23 6.71
N PHE A 246 20.45 -23.45 6.23
CA PHE A 246 21.50 -24.15 6.96
C PHE A 246 22.70 -23.26 7.21
N ALA A 247 23.36 -23.50 8.34
CA ALA A 247 24.72 -23.02 8.61
C ALA A 247 25.62 -24.21 8.94
N LEU A 248 26.73 -24.34 8.22
CA LEU A 248 27.72 -25.41 8.40
C LEU A 248 29.09 -24.83 8.74
N ASN A 249 29.86 -25.55 9.55
CA ASN A 249 31.26 -25.23 9.76
C ASN A 249 32.06 -25.44 8.46
N ALA A 250 32.72 -24.39 7.95
CA ALA A 250 33.37 -24.41 6.64
C ALA A 250 34.54 -25.40 6.53
N ALA A 251 35.19 -25.74 7.64
CA ALA A 251 36.31 -26.67 7.65
C ALA A 251 35.88 -28.14 7.67
N SER A 252 34.80 -28.47 8.40
CA SER A 252 34.38 -29.84 8.66
C SER A 252 33.07 -30.26 7.96
N GLY A 253 32.27 -29.30 7.49
CA GLY A 253 30.92 -29.54 6.98
C GLY A 253 29.89 -29.88 8.07
N ALA A 254 30.26 -29.81 9.35
CA ALA A 254 29.36 -30.11 10.46
C ALA A 254 28.26 -29.03 10.56
N LYS A 255 27.00 -29.46 10.74
CA LYS A 255 25.87 -28.54 10.93
C LYS A 255 26.01 -27.79 12.25
N ILE A 256 25.98 -26.45 12.18
CA ILE A 256 25.91 -25.55 13.33
C ILE A 256 24.44 -25.36 13.72
N TRP A 257 23.62 -24.88 12.78
CA TRP A 257 22.18 -24.70 12.97
C TRP A 257 21.40 -24.91 11.66
N SER A 258 20.07 -25.08 11.79
CA SER A 258 19.14 -24.99 10.67
C SER A 258 17.85 -24.27 11.08
N TYR A 259 17.24 -23.54 10.15
CA TYR A 259 16.00 -22.78 10.36
C TYR A 259 14.93 -23.20 9.34
N GLN A 260 13.73 -23.53 9.80
CA GLN A 260 12.62 -23.95 8.93
C GLN A 260 11.85 -22.72 8.41
N THR A 261 11.91 -22.46 7.11
CA THR A 261 11.14 -21.37 6.47
C THR A 261 9.72 -21.82 6.13
N GLY A 262 9.51 -23.11 5.88
CA GLY A 262 8.19 -23.69 5.56
C GLY A 262 7.81 -23.63 4.07
N ALA A 263 8.66 -23.07 3.21
CA ALA A 263 8.57 -23.13 1.75
C ALA A 263 9.96 -23.25 1.10
N LEU A 264 10.00 -23.47 -0.21
CA LEU A 264 11.25 -23.55 -0.97
C LEU A 264 12.08 -22.28 -0.74
N THR A 265 13.40 -22.45 -0.58
CA THR A 265 14.34 -21.37 -0.31
C THR A 265 15.38 -21.33 -1.43
N GLU A 266 14.95 -20.81 -2.58
CA GLU A 266 15.77 -20.70 -3.80
C GLU A 266 16.69 -19.46 -3.77
N SER A 267 16.33 -18.43 -2.99
CA SER A 267 17.16 -17.26 -2.71
C SER A 267 18.49 -17.66 -2.06
N SER A 268 19.58 -16.99 -2.44
CA SER A 268 20.89 -17.12 -1.79
C SER A 268 21.02 -16.16 -0.58
N PRO A 269 21.74 -16.51 0.51
CA PRO A 269 21.73 -15.74 1.77
C PRO A 269 22.76 -14.59 1.83
N ALA A 270 22.33 -13.34 2.09
CA ALA A 270 23.23 -12.21 2.40
C ALA A 270 23.65 -12.19 3.86
N VAL A 271 24.95 -12.14 4.12
CA VAL A 271 25.51 -12.28 5.47
C VAL A 271 26.36 -11.07 5.76
N VAL A 272 25.83 -10.17 6.58
CA VAL A 272 26.44 -8.88 6.93
C VAL A 272 26.17 -8.61 8.41
N ASP A 273 27.17 -8.10 9.13
CA ASP A 273 27.06 -7.69 10.54
C ASP A 273 26.41 -8.72 11.48
N GLY A 274 26.69 -10.01 11.27
CA GLY A 274 26.16 -11.10 12.09
C GLY A 274 24.71 -11.47 11.80
N VAL A 275 24.14 -11.00 10.68
CA VAL A 275 22.76 -11.32 10.26
C VAL A 275 22.75 -11.98 8.89
N VAL A 276 21.95 -13.03 8.76
CA VAL A 276 21.68 -13.76 7.52
C VAL A 276 20.32 -13.34 6.97
N TYR A 277 20.31 -12.68 5.81
CA TYR A 277 19.11 -12.28 5.08
C TYR A 277 18.83 -13.24 3.93
N ILE A 278 17.63 -13.82 3.86
CA ILE A 278 17.28 -14.79 2.81
C ILE A 278 15.78 -14.81 2.48
N GLY A 279 15.45 -14.80 1.19
CA GLY A 279 14.08 -14.88 0.68
C GLY A 279 13.55 -16.32 0.61
N ALA A 280 12.23 -16.48 0.63
CA ALA A 280 11.57 -17.77 0.43
C ALA A 280 10.27 -17.66 -0.39
N ASN A 281 9.83 -18.78 -0.95
CA ASN A 281 8.64 -18.86 -1.81
C ASN A 281 7.32 -18.75 -1.03
N ASN A 282 7.36 -18.58 0.29
CA ASN A 282 6.19 -18.22 1.11
C ASN A 282 6.00 -16.70 1.24
N HIS A 283 6.60 -15.93 0.34
CA HIS A 283 6.53 -14.48 0.28
C HIS A 283 7.33 -13.75 1.36
N ASN A 284 8.16 -14.44 2.15
CA ASN A 284 8.92 -13.82 3.24
C ASN A 284 10.39 -13.64 2.90
N LEU A 285 10.95 -12.53 3.39
CA LEU A 285 12.37 -12.31 3.62
C LEU A 285 12.63 -12.52 5.11
N TYR A 286 13.60 -13.36 5.46
CA TYR A 286 14.00 -13.65 6.83
C TYR A 286 15.32 -12.97 7.15
N ALA A 287 15.41 -12.39 8.34
CA ALA A 287 16.67 -12.01 8.97
C ALA A 287 16.93 -12.96 10.15
N LEU A 288 18.00 -13.73 10.09
CA LEU A 288 18.38 -14.72 11.08
C LEU A 288 19.71 -14.31 11.71
N ASP A 289 19.85 -14.54 13.01
CA ASP A 289 21.12 -14.39 13.72
C ASP A 289 22.14 -15.42 13.17
N ALA A 290 23.31 -14.95 12.76
CA ALA A 290 24.28 -15.77 12.04
C ALA A 290 24.92 -16.86 12.91
N ASP A 291 24.97 -16.67 14.23
CA ASP A 291 25.58 -17.60 15.17
C ASP A 291 24.59 -18.69 15.62
N THR A 292 23.33 -18.32 15.83
CA THR A 292 22.31 -19.19 16.43
C THR A 292 21.25 -19.68 15.45
N GLY A 293 21.07 -19.00 14.31
CA GLY A 293 20.00 -19.26 13.36
C GLY A 293 18.61 -18.82 13.84
N THR A 294 18.54 -18.09 14.96
CA THR A 294 17.26 -17.60 15.48
C THR A 294 16.74 -16.45 14.63
N LYS A 295 15.42 -16.40 14.40
CA LYS A 295 14.83 -15.32 13.61
C LYS A 295 14.84 -14.01 14.41
N ILE A 296 15.50 -13.00 13.85
CA ILE A 296 15.49 -11.63 14.35
C ILE A 296 14.20 -10.94 13.91
N TRP A 297 13.92 -10.93 12.60
CA TRP A 297 12.69 -10.40 12.02
C TRP A 297 12.34 -11.11 10.70
N SER A 298 11.13 -10.86 10.20
CA SER A 298 10.72 -11.28 8.85
C SER A 298 9.87 -10.20 8.19
N PHE A 299 10.11 -9.95 6.89
CA PHE A 299 9.30 -9.08 6.04
C PHE A 299 8.46 -9.93 5.09
N LYS A 300 7.20 -9.54 4.82
CA LYS A 300 6.29 -10.27 3.94
C LYS A 300 5.91 -9.43 2.72
N ALA A 301 6.30 -9.89 1.54
CA ALA A 301 5.85 -9.37 0.25
C ALA A 301 4.48 -9.94 -0.15
N TYR A 302 3.92 -9.45 -1.27
CA TYR A 302 2.65 -9.94 -1.80
C TYR A 302 2.79 -11.24 -2.60
N ASN A 303 3.99 -11.56 -3.08
CA ASN A 303 4.29 -12.81 -3.77
C ASN A 303 5.71 -13.31 -3.43
N CYS A 304 6.16 -14.41 -4.06
CA CYS A 304 7.40 -15.10 -3.74
C CYS A 304 8.63 -14.18 -3.81
N ILE A 305 9.52 -14.32 -2.83
CA ILE A 305 10.83 -13.66 -2.83
C ILE A 305 11.88 -14.69 -3.26
N MET A 306 12.10 -14.77 -4.56
CA MET A 306 13.09 -15.67 -5.18
C MET A 306 14.43 -14.97 -5.45
N SER A 307 14.42 -13.63 -5.55
CA SER A 307 15.62 -12.78 -5.61
C SER A 307 16.49 -12.98 -4.37
N SER A 308 17.81 -13.02 -4.56
CA SER A 308 18.76 -12.96 -3.45
C SER A 308 18.87 -11.52 -2.94
N PRO A 309 18.87 -11.25 -1.62
CA PRO A 309 18.99 -9.90 -1.10
C PRO A 309 20.39 -9.31 -1.30
N ALA A 310 20.47 -7.98 -1.40
CA ALA A 310 21.68 -7.18 -1.34
C ALA A 310 21.59 -6.21 -0.17
N VAL A 311 22.68 -6.00 0.58
CA VAL A 311 22.69 -5.17 1.78
C VAL A 311 23.71 -4.06 1.64
N LEU A 312 23.29 -2.82 1.88
CA LEU A 312 24.16 -1.65 1.85
C LEU A 312 23.64 -0.58 2.83
N ASP A 313 24.54 -0.02 3.63
CA ASP A 313 24.27 1.08 4.57
C ASP A 313 23.03 0.85 5.46
N GLY A 314 22.88 -0.36 6.01
CA GLY A 314 21.76 -0.71 6.88
C GLY A 314 20.42 -0.89 6.15
N VAL A 315 20.43 -1.04 4.83
CA VAL A 315 19.26 -1.30 3.99
C VAL A 315 19.42 -2.62 3.23
N VAL A 316 18.39 -3.46 3.28
CA VAL A 316 18.26 -4.71 2.52
C VAL A 316 17.39 -4.45 1.30
N TYR A 317 17.92 -4.71 0.11
CA TYR A 317 17.23 -4.61 -1.17
C TYR A 317 16.90 -6.00 -1.69
N VAL A 318 15.65 -6.22 -2.12
CA VAL A 318 15.23 -7.53 -2.64
C VAL A 318 14.07 -7.41 -3.64
N GLY A 319 14.14 -8.19 -4.72
CA GLY A 319 13.06 -8.31 -5.71
C GLY A 319 12.02 -9.37 -5.36
N SER A 320 10.78 -9.18 -5.82
CA SER A 320 9.67 -10.11 -5.63
C SER A 320 8.97 -10.40 -6.97
N THR A 321 8.36 -11.59 -7.05
CA THR A 321 7.54 -11.96 -8.21
C THR A 321 6.21 -11.18 -8.28
N ASP A 322 5.91 -10.34 -7.27
CA ASP A 322 4.80 -9.37 -7.28
C ASP A 322 5.09 -8.10 -8.10
N ASN A 323 6.20 -8.09 -8.86
CA ASN A 323 6.70 -7.00 -9.70
C ASN A 323 7.44 -5.88 -8.94
N ASN A 324 7.63 -5.99 -7.62
CA ASN A 324 8.26 -4.93 -6.83
C ASN A 324 9.70 -5.26 -6.41
N LEU A 325 10.55 -4.23 -6.48
CA LEU A 325 11.80 -4.13 -5.72
C LEU A 325 11.47 -3.48 -4.38
N TYR A 326 11.91 -4.08 -3.28
CA TYR A 326 11.75 -3.55 -1.93
C TYR A 326 13.08 -3.08 -1.36
N ALA A 327 13.06 -1.98 -0.60
CA ALA A 327 14.13 -1.57 0.30
C ALA A 327 13.63 -1.64 1.73
N ILE A 328 14.36 -2.32 2.60
CA ILE A 328 13.93 -2.73 3.93
C ILE A 328 15.02 -2.36 4.93
N ASN A 329 14.67 -1.82 6.08
CA ASN A 329 15.63 -1.49 7.13
C ASN A 329 16.22 -2.79 7.72
N ALA A 330 17.55 -2.93 7.66
CA ALA A 330 18.27 -4.13 8.05
C ALA A 330 18.15 -4.48 9.54
N SER A 331 17.92 -3.48 10.40
CA SER A 331 17.86 -3.67 11.85
C SER A 331 16.51 -4.21 12.35
N ASN A 332 15.42 -3.92 11.64
CA ASN A 332 14.07 -4.16 12.15
C ASN A 332 13.08 -4.73 11.13
N GLY A 333 13.44 -4.83 9.85
CA GLY A 333 12.60 -5.44 8.82
C GLY A 333 11.48 -4.56 8.28
N TYR A 334 11.44 -3.27 8.63
CA TYR A 334 10.44 -2.35 8.07
C TYR A 334 10.78 -1.94 6.64
N GLN A 335 9.77 -1.96 5.77
CA GLN A 335 9.89 -1.42 4.42
C GLN A 335 10.16 0.09 4.47
N LEU A 336 11.25 0.53 3.85
CA LEU A 336 11.60 1.93 3.64
C LEU A 336 10.91 2.49 2.40
N TRP A 337 10.92 1.72 1.31
CA TRP A 337 10.22 2.04 0.06
C TRP A 337 10.09 0.80 -0.82
N SER A 338 9.26 0.90 -1.87
CA SER A 338 9.19 -0.07 -2.96
C SER A 338 9.18 0.62 -4.33
N TYR A 339 9.56 -0.11 -5.37
CA TYR A 339 9.52 0.33 -6.76
C TYR A 339 8.92 -0.77 -7.64
N THR A 340 7.84 -0.44 -8.35
CA THR A 340 7.10 -1.39 -9.20
C THR A 340 7.65 -1.38 -10.63
N THR A 341 8.05 -2.55 -11.11
CA THR A 341 8.44 -2.80 -12.51
C THR A 341 7.25 -3.34 -13.32
N GLY A 342 7.40 -3.50 -14.63
CA GLY A 342 6.32 -3.93 -15.52
C GLY A 342 5.91 -5.40 -15.34
N ARG A 343 6.80 -6.25 -14.81
CA ARG A 343 6.59 -7.69 -14.58
C ARG A 343 7.40 -8.20 -13.39
N SER A 344 7.32 -9.50 -13.12
CA SER A 344 7.96 -10.16 -11.99
C SER A 344 9.47 -9.95 -11.96
N ILE A 345 10.03 -9.81 -10.76
CA ILE A 345 11.47 -9.65 -10.53
C ILE A 345 12.02 -10.97 -10.01
N TYR A 346 12.78 -11.67 -10.85
CA TYR A 346 13.57 -12.85 -10.48
C TYR A 346 15.06 -12.52 -10.31
N SER A 347 15.53 -11.45 -10.96
CA SER A 347 16.90 -10.94 -10.85
C SER A 347 17.22 -10.54 -9.42
N SER A 348 18.47 -10.68 -9.00
CA SER A 348 18.93 -10.16 -7.71
C SER A 348 19.53 -8.76 -7.87
N PRO A 349 19.25 -7.82 -6.96
CA PRO A 349 19.75 -6.45 -7.06
C PRO A 349 21.27 -6.40 -6.95
N ALA A 350 21.89 -5.54 -7.75
CA ALA A 350 23.26 -5.07 -7.55
C ALA A 350 23.21 -3.63 -7.02
N VAL A 351 23.96 -3.33 -5.96
CA VAL A 351 23.91 -2.02 -5.30
C VAL A 351 25.28 -1.35 -5.32
N ALA A 352 25.32 -0.04 -5.56
CA ALA A 352 26.54 0.77 -5.53
C ALA A 352 26.51 1.73 -4.33
N LYS A 353 27.67 1.99 -3.68
CA LYS A 353 27.80 2.95 -2.55
C LYS A 353 27.28 4.37 -2.88
N GLY A 354 27.28 4.74 -4.15
CA GLY A 354 26.66 5.97 -4.66
C GLY A 354 25.15 6.06 -4.42
N GLY A 355 24.50 4.95 -4.09
CA GLY A 355 23.07 4.84 -3.87
C GLY A 355 22.30 4.36 -5.09
N GLN A 356 22.93 3.76 -6.12
CA GLN A 356 22.19 3.13 -7.21
C GLN A 356 21.88 1.67 -6.88
N VAL A 357 20.67 1.24 -7.23
CA VAL A 357 20.21 -0.15 -7.20
C VAL A 357 19.86 -0.54 -8.62
N TYR A 358 20.55 -1.55 -9.15
CA TYR A 358 20.32 -2.09 -10.48
C TYR A 358 19.55 -3.40 -10.38
N ILE A 359 18.43 -3.52 -11.11
CA ILE A 359 17.56 -4.70 -11.05
C ILE A 359 16.97 -5.03 -12.43
N GLY A 360 17.06 -6.30 -12.84
CA GLY A 360 16.41 -6.80 -14.05
C GLY A 360 14.99 -7.29 -13.80
N SER A 361 14.10 -7.18 -14.78
CA SER A 361 12.72 -7.67 -14.71
C SER A 361 12.33 -8.52 -15.93
N ASP A 362 11.28 -9.32 -15.76
CA ASP A 362 10.68 -10.16 -16.82
C ASP A 362 9.98 -9.34 -17.92
N ASP A 363 9.90 -8.03 -17.75
CA ASP A 363 9.45 -7.09 -18.79
C ASP A 363 10.53 -6.79 -19.83
N GLY A 364 11.76 -7.29 -19.62
CA GLY A 364 12.90 -7.05 -20.49
C GLY A 364 13.61 -5.73 -20.23
N HIS A 365 13.39 -5.10 -19.07
CA HIS A 365 14.09 -3.89 -18.66
C HIS A 365 15.10 -4.15 -17.54
N LEU A 366 16.25 -3.49 -17.65
CA LEU A 366 17.15 -3.22 -16.54
C LEU A 366 16.79 -1.84 -15.99
N TYR A 367 16.53 -1.76 -14.69
CA TYR A 367 16.26 -0.52 -13.98
C TYR A 367 17.46 -0.12 -13.14
N CYS A 368 17.85 1.16 -13.19
CA CYS A 368 18.75 1.80 -12.23
C CYS A 368 17.94 2.76 -11.37
N ILE A 369 17.85 2.48 -10.07
CA ILE A 369 17.09 3.26 -9.09
C ILE A 369 18.06 3.98 -8.16
N ASN A 370 17.94 5.30 -8.05
CA ASN A 370 18.68 6.05 -7.04
C ASN A 370 18.03 5.87 -5.64
N ALA A 371 18.51 4.92 -4.87
CA ALA A 371 18.18 4.67 -3.48
C ALA A 371 18.41 5.88 -2.56
N LYS A 372 19.39 6.77 -2.81
CA LYS A 372 19.60 7.97 -1.99
C LYS A 372 18.54 9.05 -2.23
N SER A 373 18.05 9.20 -3.46
CA SER A 373 16.84 9.99 -3.74
C SER A 373 15.58 9.38 -3.12
N LYS A 374 15.70 8.16 -2.57
CA LYS A 374 14.63 7.40 -1.94
C LYS A 374 14.86 7.08 -0.44
N SER A 375 16.03 7.37 0.16
CA SER A 375 16.36 7.26 1.61
C SER A 375 17.73 7.89 1.94
N PRO A 376 17.89 8.75 2.98
CA PRO A 376 18.06 8.28 4.38
C PRO A 376 17.48 9.24 5.44
N TYR A 377 16.62 8.74 6.31
CA TYR A 377 15.98 9.54 7.35
C TYR A 377 16.83 9.62 8.62
N TYR A 378 16.70 10.70 9.39
CA TYR A 378 17.23 10.79 10.74
C TYR A 378 16.53 9.81 11.68
N HIS A 379 17.26 8.91 12.33
CA HIS A 379 16.71 7.96 13.30
C HIS A 379 17.08 8.36 14.74
N LEU A 380 16.12 8.32 15.65
CA LEU A 380 16.39 8.37 17.09
C LEU A 380 17.01 7.03 17.52
N ASP A 381 18.30 7.02 17.85
CA ASP A 381 19.03 5.80 18.24
C ASP A 381 18.59 5.28 19.62
N LYS A 382 17.87 4.14 19.65
CA LYS A 382 18.24 2.99 20.50
C LYS A 382 17.54 1.70 20.09
N ALA A 383 18.35 0.63 20.08
CA ALA A 383 17.98 -0.75 19.82
C ALA A 383 16.76 -1.22 20.64
N TYR A 384 15.79 -1.80 19.94
CA TYR A 384 14.72 -2.58 20.53
C TYR A 384 15.31 -3.86 21.15
N SER A 385 15.18 -4.02 22.47
CA SER A 385 15.41 -5.28 23.17
C SER A 385 14.04 -5.95 23.40
N PRO A 386 13.80 -7.17 22.89
CA PRO A 386 12.52 -7.87 23.09
C PRO A 386 12.27 -8.28 24.55
N ASP A 387 13.28 -8.22 25.43
CA ASP A 387 13.29 -8.96 26.71
C ASP A 387 13.22 -8.11 27.98
N SER A 388 12.92 -6.81 27.90
CA SER A 388 12.63 -6.02 29.10
C SER A 388 11.16 -5.62 29.17
N ASN A 389 10.47 -6.11 30.22
CA ASN A 389 9.20 -5.59 30.74
C ASN A 389 9.29 -4.13 31.26
N GLN A 390 10.23 -3.34 30.72
CA GLN A 390 10.33 -1.90 30.87
C GLN A 390 10.62 -1.26 29.51
N SER A 391 9.87 -0.18 29.25
CA SER A 391 10.04 0.86 28.21
C SER A 391 9.37 0.69 26.85
N ASN A 392 8.05 0.54 26.87
CA ASN A 392 7.22 1.30 25.93
C ASN A 392 7.42 2.79 26.27
N VAL A 393 8.30 3.52 25.61
CA VAL A 393 8.39 4.99 25.75
C VAL A 393 8.58 5.54 24.36
N LYS A 394 7.59 6.28 23.86
CA LYS A 394 7.73 7.01 22.60
C LYS A 394 8.92 7.97 22.76
N GLN A 395 9.96 7.78 21.93
CA GLN A 395 11.13 8.66 21.95
C GLN A 395 10.83 9.93 21.15
N TYR A 396 11.20 11.07 21.70
CA TYR A 396 10.91 12.37 21.10
C TYR A 396 12.19 13.19 20.91
N ILE A 397 12.30 13.81 19.75
CA ILE A 397 13.06 15.06 19.61
C ILE A 397 12.24 16.13 20.34
N THR A 398 12.72 16.60 21.48
CA THR A 398 11.98 17.56 22.31
C THR A 398 12.45 18.97 22.01
N ILE A 399 11.50 19.86 21.67
CA ILE A 399 11.71 21.31 21.67
C ILE A 399 11.34 21.81 23.07
N TYR A 400 12.34 22.13 23.87
CA TYR A 400 12.17 22.57 25.26
C TYR A 400 11.57 23.99 25.36
N PRO A 401 11.08 24.42 26.54
CA PRO A 401 10.49 25.75 26.72
C PRO A 401 11.43 26.92 26.37
N ASP A 402 12.74 26.77 26.59
CA ASP A 402 13.76 27.76 26.18
C ASP A 402 14.00 27.77 24.65
N GLY A 403 13.48 26.76 23.97
CA GLY A 403 13.56 26.52 22.53
C GLY A 403 14.76 25.68 22.10
N SER A 404 15.58 25.20 23.03
CA SER A 404 16.63 24.24 22.72
C SER A 404 16.02 22.92 22.23
N ILE A 405 16.75 22.21 21.37
CA ILE A 405 16.35 20.91 20.81
C ILE A 405 17.14 19.85 21.56
N SER A 406 16.45 18.82 22.06
CA SER A 406 17.07 17.76 22.88
C SER A 406 18.18 17.00 22.17
N ASP A 407 18.10 16.93 20.85
CA ASP A 407 19.10 16.31 20.01
C ASP A 407 19.70 17.35 19.05
N PRO A 408 20.95 17.78 19.27
CA PRO A 408 21.59 18.78 18.44
C PRO A 408 21.90 18.30 17.02
N ASN A 409 21.82 16.99 16.75
CA ASN A 409 22.05 16.41 15.42
C ASN A 409 20.75 16.18 14.64
N ALA A 410 19.58 16.39 15.26
CA ALA A 410 18.31 16.32 14.56
C ALA A 410 18.33 17.26 13.34
N PRO A 411 17.73 16.86 12.20
CA PRO A 411 17.73 17.65 10.98
C PRO A 411 16.70 18.79 11.09
N ILE A 412 16.83 19.63 12.12
CA ILE A 412 15.94 20.74 12.43
C ILE A 412 16.81 22.00 12.60
N ALA A 413 16.74 22.91 11.64
CA ALA A 413 17.34 24.23 11.75
C ALA A 413 16.43 25.14 12.57
N ARG A 414 17.01 25.88 13.51
CA ARG A 414 16.28 26.87 14.33
C ARG A 414 16.69 28.28 13.94
N ASP A 415 15.69 29.11 13.62
CA ASP A 415 15.81 30.56 13.47
C ASP A 415 14.76 31.25 14.36
N GLY A 416 15.18 31.69 15.54
CA GLY A 416 14.29 32.29 16.54
C GLY A 416 13.20 31.32 17.02
N ASN A 417 11.96 31.57 16.60
CA ASN A 417 10.76 30.77 16.87
C ASN A 417 10.34 29.88 15.69
N ILE A 418 11.14 29.83 14.62
CA ILE A 418 10.91 28.98 13.45
C ILE A 418 11.86 27.78 13.51
N TYR A 419 11.29 26.59 13.38
CA TYR A 419 11.97 25.31 13.37
C TYR A 419 11.71 24.67 12.01
N THR A 420 12.74 24.63 11.17
CA THR A 420 12.64 24.14 9.79
C THR A 420 13.27 22.77 9.69
N LEU A 421 12.51 21.79 9.21
CA LEU A 421 13.07 20.49 8.86
C LEU A 421 14.05 20.66 7.69
N THR A 422 15.23 20.08 7.82
CA THR A 422 16.31 20.10 6.82
C THR A 422 16.58 18.72 6.23
N GLY A 423 15.79 17.75 6.68
CA GLY A 423 15.87 16.34 6.33
C GLY A 423 14.68 15.63 6.94
N ASP A 424 14.41 14.43 6.44
CA ASP A 424 13.28 13.67 6.90
C ASP A 424 13.58 12.97 8.25
N ILE A 425 12.57 12.79 9.10
CA ILE A 425 12.71 12.28 10.49
C ILE A 425 11.95 10.96 10.67
N GLY A 426 12.67 9.92 11.07
CA GLY A 426 12.15 8.63 11.53
C GLY A 426 12.00 8.60 13.05
N GLY A 427 10.92 9.20 13.55
CA GLY A 427 10.68 9.40 14.98
C GLY A 427 9.55 10.39 15.24
N SER A 428 9.50 10.94 16.45
CA SER A 428 8.47 11.89 16.85
C SER A 428 9.06 13.17 17.44
N ILE A 429 8.32 14.27 17.38
CA ILE A 429 8.70 15.57 17.92
C ILE A 429 7.74 15.93 19.06
N ARG A 430 8.29 16.25 20.23
CA ARG A 430 7.51 16.78 21.36
C ARG A 430 7.76 18.27 21.48
N VAL A 431 6.68 19.04 21.51
CA VAL A 431 6.75 20.50 21.63
C VAL A 431 6.41 20.91 23.05
N GLN A 432 7.33 21.63 23.70
CA GLN A 432 7.13 22.23 25.02
C GLN A 432 7.18 23.77 24.99
N LYS A 433 7.39 24.36 23.81
CA LYS A 433 7.44 25.80 23.60
C LYS A 433 6.23 26.30 22.83
N ASP A 434 5.64 27.38 23.32
CA ASP A 434 4.51 28.07 22.71
C ASP A 434 4.97 29.11 21.67
N ASN A 435 4.05 29.55 20.80
CA ASN A 435 4.28 30.61 19.80
C ASN A 435 5.46 30.32 18.85
N ILE A 436 5.54 29.07 18.36
CA ILE A 436 6.55 28.63 17.40
C ILE A 436 5.93 28.13 16.10
N VAL A 437 6.75 28.06 15.05
CA VAL A 437 6.41 27.45 13.78
C VAL A 437 7.32 26.25 13.56
N ILE A 438 6.75 25.08 13.27
CA ILE A 438 7.46 23.93 12.72
C ILE A 438 7.09 23.83 11.24
N ASP A 439 8.08 24.05 10.38
CA ASP A 439 7.96 24.06 8.93
C ASP A 439 8.70 22.85 8.35
N GLY A 440 7.94 21.94 7.73
CA GLY A 440 8.48 20.73 7.13
C GLY A 440 9.22 20.94 5.82
N GLN A 441 8.97 22.02 5.07
CA GLN A 441 9.53 22.23 3.72
C GLN A 441 9.35 21.02 2.76
N GLY A 442 8.31 20.20 2.97
CA GLY A 442 8.04 18.97 2.22
C GLY A 442 8.73 17.72 2.76
N HIS A 443 9.52 17.84 3.84
CA HIS A 443 10.15 16.71 4.51
C HIS A 443 9.14 15.85 5.26
N ARG A 444 9.53 14.59 5.44
CA ARG A 444 8.69 13.55 6.04
C ARG A 444 8.94 13.38 7.53
N ILE A 445 7.87 13.06 8.24
CA ILE A 445 7.93 12.45 9.57
C ILE A 445 7.23 11.09 9.49
N PHE A 446 7.90 10.04 9.94
CA PHE A 446 7.31 8.69 10.02
C PHE A 446 7.66 8.06 11.37
N GLY A 447 6.64 7.84 12.20
CA GLY A 447 6.79 7.35 13.56
C GLY A 447 6.91 5.82 13.65
N TYR A 448 7.88 5.37 14.46
CA TYR A 448 7.93 3.98 14.95
C TYR A 448 7.31 3.94 16.35
N GLY A 449 6.12 3.36 16.53
CA GLY A 449 5.62 3.20 17.89
C GLY A 449 4.29 2.49 18.01
N LYS A 450 4.32 1.20 18.36
CA LYS A 450 3.12 0.51 18.84
C LYS A 450 2.82 0.92 20.29
N ASN A 451 1.53 1.06 20.62
CA ASN A 451 0.96 1.01 21.97
C ASN A 451 1.25 2.15 22.99
N MET A 452 1.33 3.45 22.62
CA MET A 452 1.31 4.54 23.63
C MET A 452 0.74 5.89 23.18
N ASP A 453 0.25 6.64 24.16
CA ASP A 453 -0.32 8.00 24.07
C ASP A 453 0.64 9.03 23.41
N GLY A 454 0.08 9.93 22.58
CA GLY A 454 0.78 11.05 21.94
C GLY A 454 1.01 10.95 20.43
N GLY A 455 1.19 12.09 19.77
CA GLY A 455 1.32 12.21 18.31
C GLY A 455 2.75 12.10 17.78
N ASP A 456 2.93 11.89 16.48
CA ASP A 456 4.25 12.03 15.82
C ASP A 456 4.75 13.47 15.91
N ILE A 457 3.84 14.44 15.92
CA ILE A 457 4.04 15.72 16.60
C ILE A 457 3.06 15.80 17.77
N ASP A 458 3.61 15.94 18.97
CA ASP A 458 2.87 16.05 20.23
C ASP A 458 2.87 17.51 20.72
N LEU A 459 1.68 18.13 20.65
CA LEU A 459 1.41 19.51 21.02
C LEU A 459 0.69 19.65 22.36
N ASN A 460 0.68 18.60 23.19
CA ASN A 460 -0.03 18.57 24.46
C ASN A 460 -0.06 19.91 25.22
N ASN A 461 -1.26 20.50 25.35
CA ASN A 461 -1.48 21.78 26.02
C ASN A 461 -0.54 22.91 25.54
N ARG A 462 -0.30 23.07 24.23
CA ARG A 462 0.49 24.17 23.66
C ARG A 462 -0.40 25.30 23.14
N ASP A 463 0.14 26.52 23.13
CA ASP A 463 -0.52 27.72 22.61
C ASP A 463 0.24 28.31 21.42
N GLY A 464 -0.48 28.68 20.35
CA GLY A 464 0.09 29.42 19.22
C GLY A 464 1.11 28.64 18.38
N VAL A 465 1.09 27.30 18.37
CA VAL A 465 2.01 26.48 17.57
C VAL A 465 1.46 26.29 16.15
N THR A 466 2.29 26.56 15.14
CA THR A 466 1.97 26.31 13.73
C THR A 466 2.74 25.10 13.21
N ILE A 467 2.05 24.11 12.64
CA ILE A 467 2.63 22.95 11.94
C ILE A 467 2.28 23.04 10.46
N LYS A 468 3.28 23.14 9.60
CA LYS A 468 3.02 23.27 8.16
C LYS A 468 4.02 22.56 7.27
N SER A 469 3.56 22.21 6.06
CA SER A 469 4.42 21.69 4.98
C SER A 469 5.15 20.40 5.34
N ILE A 470 4.57 19.54 6.18
CA ILE A 470 5.13 18.23 6.55
C ILE A 470 4.35 17.10 5.86
N ILE A 471 5.07 16.05 5.45
CA ILE A 471 4.47 14.79 5.00
C ILE A 471 4.55 13.77 6.15
N PHE A 472 3.40 13.44 6.74
CA PHE A 472 3.28 12.38 7.73
C PHE A 472 2.95 11.05 7.04
N SER A 473 3.74 10.02 7.29
CA SER A 473 3.51 8.68 6.69
C SER A 473 3.78 7.56 7.69
N GLY A 474 2.95 6.52 7.69
CA GLY A 474 3.25 5.27 8.42
C GLY A 474 3.17 5.36 9.95
N PHE A 475 2.43 6.33 10.48
CA PHE A 475 2.27 6.55 11.92
C PHE A 475 1.32 5.54 12.55
N PHE A 476 1.51 5.31 13.86
CA PHE A 476 0.64 4.46 14.67
C PHE A 476 -0.20 5.33 15.61
N SER A 477 -1.51 5.10 15.66
CA SER A 477 -2.49 5.94 16.37
C SER A 477 -2.60 7.37 15.83
N THR A 478 -1.71 8.32 16.16
CA THR A 478 -1.94 9.75 15.88
C THR A 478 -0.73 10.43 15.23
N ALA A 479 -0.91 11.14 14.11
CA ALA A 479 0.17 11.92 13.50
C ALA A 479 0.36 13.27 14.20
N ILE A 480 -0.71 14.04 14.41
CA ILE A 480 -0.66 15.31 15.13
C ILE A 480 -1.62 15.23 16.31
N HIS A 481 -1.07 15.30 17.53
CA HIS A 481 -1.84 15.22 18.77
C HIS A 481 -1.89 16.57 19.46
N MET A 482 -3.09 17.07 19.72
CA MET A 482 -3.34 18.37 20.36
C MET A 482 -4.07 18.23 21.70
N GLY A 483 -4.18 17.01 22.22
CA GLY A 483 -4.95 16.63 23.40
C GLY A 483 -4.35 17.01 24.75
N SER A 484 -4.94 16.51 25.83
CA SER A 484 -4.32 16.48 27.16
C SER A 484 -4.17 15.03 27.64
N MET A 485 -2.93 14.59 27.90
CA MET A 485 -2.66 13.16 28.24
C MET A 485 -2.92 12.77 29.70
N ASP A 486 -3.49 13.62 30.56
CA ASP A 486 -3.74 13.24 31.97
C ASP A 486 -5.22 12.88 32.20
N ILE A 487 -5.57 11.64 31.85
CA ILE A 487 -6.90 11.06 32.08
C ILE A 487 -7.25 10.92 33.58
N THR A 488 -6.28 11.08 34.48
CA THR A 488 -6.47 10.92 35.93
C THR A 488 -6.72 12.25 36.65
N ASN A 489 -6.50 13.37 35.97
CA ASN A 489 -6.66 14.69 36.52
C ASN A 489 -7.86 15.42 35.87
N PRO A 490 -9.06 15.38 36.49
CA PRO A 490 -10.25 16.05 35.96
C PRO A 490 -10.14 17.59 35.88
N GLN A 491 -9.02 18.20 36.31
CA GLN A 491 -8.73 19.63 36.13
C GLN A 491 -7.95 19.93 34.83
N ASN A 492 -7.38 18.93 34.15
CA ASN A 492 -6.60 19.10 32.93
C ASN A 492 -7.54 19.18 31.70
N THR A 493 -8.26 20.29 31.58
CA THR A 493 -9.38 20.48 30.63
C THR A 493 -9.03 21.34 29.42
N VAL A 494 -7.75 21.62 29.20
CA VAL A 494 -7.36 22.83 28.46
C VAL A 494 -7.04 22.58 26.98
N GLY A 495 -6.53 21.39 26.63
CA GLY A 495 -6.08 21.05 25.27
C GLY A 495 -5.13 22.10 24.68
N SER A 496 -4.81 21.98 23.39
CA SER A 496 -4.01 23.00 22.70
C SER A 496 -4.88 24.18 22.27
N ARG A 497 -4.29 25.39 22.20
CA ARG A 497 -5.02 26.60 21.84
C ARG A 497 -4.34 27.38 20.73
N ASN A 498 -5.14 28.07 19.93
CA ASN A 498 -4.66 28.99 18.87
C ASN A 498 -3.61 28.35 17.92
N CYS A 499 -3.58 27.03 17.79
CA CYS A 499 -2.62 26.32 16.97
C CYS A 499 -3.10 26.25 15.52
N VAL A 500 -2.17 26.22 14.56
CA VAL A 500 -2.48 26.20 13.13
C VAL A 500 -1.83 24.98 12.48
N ILE A 501 -2.64 24.07 11.93
CA ILE A 501 -2.19 22.89 11.19
C ILE A 501 -2.50 23.11 9.71
N THR A 502 -1.51 23.35 8.87
CA THR A 502 -1.77 23.70 7.47
C THR A 502 -0.81 23.20 6.42
N ASN A 503 -1.29 22.92 5.20
CA ASN A 503 -0.47 22.47 4.07
C ASN A 503 0.32 21.19 4.37
N ASN A 504 -0.22 20.29 5.20
CA ASN A 504 0.41 18.99 5.48
C ASN A 504 -0.24 17.88 4.64
N THR A 505 0.53 16.85 4.36
CA THR A 505 0.06 15.60 3.75
C THR A 505 0.11 14.52 4.83
N ILE A 506 -0.99 13.81 5.10
CA ILE A 506 -1.06 12.83 6.20
C ILE A 506 -1.66 11.52 5.69
N THR A 507 -0.87 10.45 5.71
CA THR A 507 -1.23 9.16 5.09
C THR A 507 -0.63 7.94 5.79
N GLY A 508 -1.17 6.74 5.49
CA GLY A 508 -0.61 5.47 5.94
C GLY A 508 -0.74 5.21 7.44
N GLY A 509 -1.67 5.87 8.14
CA GLY A 509 -1.94 5.65 9.55
C GLY A 509 -2.58 4.29 9.82
N THR A 510 -2.08 3.57 10.84
CA THR A 510 -2.62 2.28 11.31
C THR A 510 -2.74 2.24 12.84
N PRO A 511 -3.55 1.36 13.46
CA PRO A 511 -4.55 0.47 12.87
C PRO A 511 -5.86 1.23 12.56
N THR A 512 -6.98 0.53 12.36
CA THR A 512 -8.33 1.10 12.10
C THR A 512 -8.83 2.16 13.10
N TYR A 513 -8.21 2.31 14.27
CA TYR A 513 -8.50 3.37 15.24
C TYR A 513 -7.43 4.46 15.27
N CYS A 514 -6.78 4.73 14.13
CA CYS A 514 -5.87 5.86 14.02
C CYS A 514 -6.62 7.19 13.82
N PHE A 515 -6.02 8.27 14.30
CA PHE A 515 -6.50 9.65 14.27
C PHE A 515 -5.38 10.52 13.68
N PRO A 516 -5.31 10.71 12.36
CA PRO A 516 -4.33 11.56 11.68
C PRO A 516 -4.17 12.92 12.37
N ILE A 517 -5.27 13.57 12.73
CA ILE A 517 -5.25 14.78 13.55
C ILE A 517 -6.23 14.59 14.71
N TRP A 518 -5.72 14.64 15.95
CA TRP A 518 -6.51 14.66 17.18
C TRP A 518 -6.54 16.07 17.76
N VAL A 519 -7.74 16.62 17.91
CA VAL A 519 -7.96 18.02 18.31
C VAL A 519 -8.68 18.08 19.65
N GLU A 520 -8.06 18.75 20.61
CA GLU A 520 -8.70 19.28 21.81
C GLU A 520 -8.37 20.77 22.01
N GLY A 521 -9.10 21.44 22.90
CA GLY A 521 -8.78 22.76 23.43
C GLY A 521 -9.61 23.89 22.84
N ALA A 522 -8.99 24.93 22.26
CA ALA A 522 -9.77 26.05 21.73
C ALA A 522 -9.10 26.79 20.56
N ASN A 523 -9.90 27.33 19.64
CA ASN A 523 -9.44 28.25 18.59
C ASN A 523 -8.34 27.68 17.68
N ASN A 524 -8.29 26.35 17.52
CA ASN A 524 -7.32 25.71 16.62
C ASN A 524 -7.81 25.73 15.17
N SER A 525 -6.90 25.94 14.21
CA SER A 525 -7.20 26.04 12.78
C SER A 525 -6.53 24.91 12.00
N ILE A 526 -7.32 24.02 11.42
CA ILE A 526 -6.87 22.89 10.59
C ILE A 526 -7.26 23.20 9.14
N THR A 527 -6.28 23.61 8.33
CA THR A 527 -6.58 24.16 6.99
C THR A 527 -5.67 23.68 5.87
N ASN A 528 -6.20 23.48 4.65
CA ASN A 528 -5.40 23.13 3.47
C ASN A 528 -4.56 21.84 3.62
N ASN A 529 -4.98 20.89 4.46
CA ASN A 529 -4.28 19.61 4.59
C ASN A 529 -4.86 18.57 3.62
N HIS A 530 -4.03 17.62 3.19
CA HIS A 530 -4.43 16.43 2.43
C HIS A 530 -4.32 15.20 3.32
N ILE A 531 -5.44 14.63 3.72
CA ILE A 531 -5.53 13.52 4.68
C ILE A 531 -6.12 12.32 3.95
N TYR A 532 -5.28 11.32 3.65
CA TYR A 532 -5.73 10.22 2.80
C TYR A 532 -5.10 8.86 3.09
N GLY A 533 -5.81 7.77 2.79
CA GLY A 533 -5.26 6.42 2.84
C GLY A 533 -4.90 5.97 4.26
N ASN A 534 -5.60 6.47 5.29
CA ASN A 534 -5.43 6.03 6.67
C ASN A 534 -6.50 4.99 7.01
N GLU A 535 -6.20 3.98 7.83
CA GLU A 535 -7.20 2.97 8.22
C GLU A 535 -8.31 3.53 9.13
N GLY A 536 -8.05 4.64 9.83
CA GLY A 536 -8.96 5.27 10.79
C GLY A 536 -9.70 6.50 10.28
N MET A 537 -10.02 7.42 11.19
CA MET A 537 -10.76 8.67 10.89
C MET A 537 -9.81 9.71 10.28
N GLY A 538 -10.30 10.83 9.73
CA GLY A 538 -9.45 11.91 9.22
C GLY A 538 -9.03 12.91 10.31
N ILE A 539 -9.99 13.69 10.80
CA ILE A 539 -9.80 14.66 11.88
C ILE A 539 -10.76 14.31 13.03
N ALA A 540 -10.26 14.10 14.23
CA ALA A 540 -11.07 13.85 15.42
C ALA A 540 -11.10 15.06 16.34
N LEU A 541 -12.31 15.56 16.62
CA LEU A 541 -12.57 16.66 17.54
C LEU A 541 -13.13 16.11 18.83
N GLU A 542 -12.24 15.87 19.79
CA GLU A 542 -12.64 15.22 21.02
C GLU A 542 -13.38 16.19 21.94
N ARG A 543 -12.80 17.36 22.24
CA ARG A 543 -13.36 18.41 23.11
C ARG A 543 -12.92 19.78 22.64
N GLY A 544 -13.65 20.83 23.02
CA GLY A 544 -13.22 22.20 22.77
C GLY A 544 -14.13 23.00 21.85
N THR A 545 -13.82 24.28 21.67
CA THR A 545 -14.67 25.21 20.89
C THR A 545 -13.86 26.22 20.08
N GLY A 546 -14.51 26.86 19.11
CA GLY A 546 -13.88 27.88 18.27
C GLY A 546 -12.91 27.33 17.23
N HIS A 547 -12.91 26.02 16.98
CA HIS A 547 -12.03 25.42 15.97
C HIS A 547 -12.46 25.82 14.55
N LEU A 548 -11.50 25.99 13.65
CA LEU A 548 -11.73 26.19 12.23
C LEU A 548 -11.20 24.98 11.47
N ILE A 549 -12.04 24.35 10.64
CA ILE A 549 -11.63 23.27 9.74
C ILE A 549 -11.95 23.71 8.32
N ALA A 550 -10.94 24.10 7.55
CA ALA A 550 -11.19 24.69 6.23
C ALA A 550 -10.32 24.20 5.09
N ASN A 551 -10.90 24.00 3.91
CA ASN A 551 -10.18 23.70 2.67
C ASN A 551 -9.30 22.44 2.72
N ASN A 552 -9.61 21.47 3.60
CA ASN A 552 -8.90 20.20 3.64
C ASN A 552 -9.45 19.26 2.56
N LEU A 553 -8.57 18.46 1.97
CA LEU A 553 -8.92 17.32 1.13
C LEU A 553 -8.80 16.05 1.99
N ILE A 554 -9.93 15.41 2.30
CA ILE A 554 -9.99 14.25 3.19
C ILE A 554 -10.58 13.09 2.41
N GLU A 555 -9.76 12.10 2.06
CA GLU A 555 -10.21 11.07 1.11
C GLU A 555 -9.62 9.68 1.32
N ASN A 556 -10.34 8.64 0.91
CA ASN A 556 -9.88 7.25 0.97
C ASN A 556 -9.44 6.80 2.39
N ASN A 557 -10.05 7.35 3.45
CA ASN A 557 -9.80 6.89 4.81
C ASN A 557 -10.78 5.76 5.20
N GLY A 558 -10.34 4.85 6.06
CA GLY A 558 -11.07 3.66 6.44
C GLY A 558 -12.28 3.92 7.34
N LEU A 559 -12.38 5.12 7.94
CA LEU A 559 -13.56 5.57 8.69
C LEU A 559 -14.10 6.92 8.16
N TYR A 560 -14.44 7.85 9.06
CA TYR A 560 -15.08 9.12 8.73
C TYR A 560 -14.06 10.21 8.42
N GLY A 561 -14.44 11.19 7.59
CA GLY A 561 -13.60 12.35 7.29
C GLY A 561 -13.34 13.22 8.52
N ILE A 562 -14.39 13.68 9.19
CA ILE A 562 -14.32 14.40 10.47
C ILE A 562 -15.19 13.66 11.49
N SER A 563 -14.62 13.41 12.68
CA SER A 563 -15.36 12.96 13.85
C SER A 563 -15.58 14.13 14.81
N PHE A 564 -16.83 14.37 15.18
CA PHE A 564 -17.21 15.26 16.26
C PHE A 564 -17.61 14.40 17.47
N GLU A 565 -16.75 14.36 18.48
CA GLU A 565 -17.04 13.66 19.73
C GLU A 565 -17.77 14.59 20.71
N TYR A 566 -17.08 15.62 21.23
CA TYR A 566 -17.66 16.69 22.04
C TYR A 566 -17.16 18.09 21.63
N GLY A 567 -16.31 18.18 20.61
CA GLY A 567 -15.76 19.46 20.13
C GLY A 567 -16.67 20.20 19.16
N GLN A 568 -16.46 21.53 19.04
CA GLN A 568 -17.14 22.39 18.06
C GLN A 568 -16.20 23.02 17.05
N ALA A 569 -16.64 23.05 15.79
CA ALA A 569 -15.93 23.76 14.74
C ALA A 569 -16.84 24.52 13.77
N THR A 570 -16.26 25.59 13.20
CA THR A 570 -16.66 26.15 11.93
C THR A 570 -15.97 25.36 10.81
N VAL A 571 -16.74 24.77 9.90
CA VAL A 571 -16.26 23.85 8.87
C VAL A 571 -16.60 24.37 7.48
N ARG A 572 -15.60 24.65 6.63
CA ARG A 572 -15.78 25.34 5.34
C ARG A 572 -14.89 24.80 4.23
N GLY A 573 -15.39 24.71 3.00
CA GLY A 573 -14.57 24.45 1.81
C GLY A 573 -13.86 23.08 1.77
N ASN A 574 -14.16 22.17 2.70
CA ASN A 574 -13.51 20.86 2.73
C ASN A 574 -14.08 19.94 1.65
N ARG A 575 -13.25 19.03 1.14
CA ARG A 575 -13.64 18.02 0.16
C ARG A 575 -13.50 16.63 0.77
N PHE A 576 -14.58 15.86 0.73
CA PHE A 576 -14.65 14.50 1.25
C PHE A 576 -14.90 13.52 0.10
N ASN A 577 -13.94 12.63 -0.16
CA ASN A 577 -14.07 11.64 -1.25
C ASN A 577 -13.75 10.23 -0.75
N ASN A 578 -14.60 9.25 -1.04
CA ASN A 578 -14.37 7.82 -0.76
C ASN A 578 -13.89 7.47 0.68
N ASN A 579 -14.29 8.21 1.72
CA ASN A 579 -14.03 7.79 3.11
C ASN A 579 -15.05 6.73 3.53
N THR A 580 -14.65 5.51 3.89
CA THR A 580 -15.54 4.34 4.02
C THR A 580 -16.76 4.56 4.93
N CYS A 581 -16.63 5.37 5.99
CA CYS A 581 -17.76 5.61 6.89
C CYS A 581 -18.51 6.91 6.62
N GLY A 582 -18.02 7.81 5.76
CA GLY A 582 -18.70 9.06 5.42
C GLY A 582 -17.88 10.31 5.71
N PRO A 583 -18.45 11.50 5.42
CA PRO A 583 -17.77 12.77 5.69
C PRO A 583 -17.75 13.14 7.17
N TYR A 584 -18.79 12.77 7.93
CA TYR A 584 -18.98 13.20 9.31
C TYR A 584 -19.42 12.05 10.21
N TYR A 585 -18.86 12.01 11.42
CA TYR A 585 -19.39 11.27 12.56
C TYR A 585 -19.79 12.27 13.65
N PHE A 586 -20.92 12.03 14.29
CA PHE A 586 -21.40 12.81 15.44
C PHE A 586 -21.77 11.83 16.54
N THR A 587 -21.28 12.04 17.75
CA THR A 587 -21.74 11.25 18.91
C THR A 587 -23.20 11.55 19.23
N ASP A 588 -23.89 10.58 19.83
CA ASP A 588 -25.30 10.72 20.21
C ASP A 588 -25.54 11.86 21.23
N ASN A 589 -24.52 12.24 22.01
CA ASN A 589 -24.59 13.37 22.96
C ASN A 589 -24.62 14.73 22.25
N LEU A 590 -23.86 14.91 21.17
CA LEU A 590 -23.83 16.16 20.39
C LEU A 590 -25.12 16.43 19.61
N MET A 591 -25.85 15.37 19.25
CA MET A 591 -27.05 15.49 18.41
C MET A 591 -28.33 15.76 19.20
N GLY A 592 -28.28 15.79 20.54
CA GLY A 592 -29.46 15.96 21.40
C GLY A 592 -29.51 17.22 22.25
N LEU A 593 -28.38 17.81 22.68
CA LEU A 593 -28.35 18.94 23.63
C LEU A 593 -27.06 19.78 23.54
N ALA A 594 -26.65 20.14 22.32
CA ALA A 594 -25.53 21.02 22.06
C ALA A 594 -24.13 20.40 22.38
N PRO A 595 -23.05 20.98 21.83
CA PRO A 595 -23.09 22.21 21.05
C PRO A 595 -23.00 21.96 19.53
N ALA A 596 -23.95 22.59 18.83
CA ALA A 596 -24.13 22.54 17.39
C ALA A 596 -22.84 22.88 16.61
N GLN A 597 -22.64 22.21 15.47
CA GLN A 597 -21.54 22.54 14.57
C GLN A 597 -21.95 23.70 13.66
N ASP A 598 -20.97 24.46 13.19
CA ASP A 598 -21.21 25.48 12.18
C ASP A 598 -20.66 24.93 10.84
N ILE A 599 -21.49 24.25 10.06
CA ILE A 599 -21.13 23.64 8.78
C ILE A 599 -21.98 24.28 7.68
N ASP A 600 -21.37 24.69 6.56
CA ASP A 600 -22.10 25.24 5.42
C ASP A 600 -21.92 24.43 4.13
N SER A 601 -22.59 24.90 3.07
CA SER A 601 -22.64 24.28 1.75
C SER A 601 -21.36 24.42 0.92
N SER A 602 -20.32 25.09 1.43
CA SER A 602 -19.02 25.10 0.76
C SER A 602 -18.27 23.76 0.93
N ASN A 603 -18.69 22.92 1.87
CA ASN A 603 -18.14 21.58 2.04
C ASN A 603 -18.76 20.62 1.02
N LEU A 604 -17.90 19.88 0.31
CA LEU A 604 -18.29 19.01 -0.78
C LEU A 604 -18.04 17.54 -0.43
N VAL A 605 -19.03 16.70 -0.66
CA VAL A 605 -18.96 15.25 -0.50
C VAL A 605 -19.15 14.63 -1.88
N ASP A 606 -18.10 13.99 -2.40
CA ASP A 606 -18.03 13.52 -3.79
C ASP A 606 -18.44 14.61 -4.80
N GLY A 607 -18.00 15.85 -4.54
CA GLY A 607 -18.27 17.02 -5.37
C GLY A 607 -19.62 17.72 -5.13
N LYS A 608 -20.48 17.20 -4.24
CA LYS A 608 -21.81 17.78 -3.95
C LYS A 608 -21.88 18.48 -2.58
N PRO A 609 -22.60 19.62 -2.45
CA PRO A 609 -22.69 20.37 -1.19
C PRO A 609 -23.29 19.61 0.00
N THR A 610 -22.78 19.90 1.21
CA THR A 610 -23.41 19.56 2.49
C THR A 610 -24.40 20.64 2.91
N TYR A 611 -25.66 20.27 3.15
CA TYR A 611 -26.64 21.16 3.78
C TYR A 611 -26.84 20.77 5.23
N TYR A 612 -26.19 21.50 6.13
CA TYR A 612 -26.33 21.35 7.58
C TYR A 612 -27.15 22.52 8.12
N TRP A 613 -28.41 22.27 8.49
CA TRP A 613 -29.36 23.29 8.91
C TRP A 613 -29.78 23.10 10.36
N ILE A 614 -29.75 24.21 11.10
CA ILE A 614 -30.21 24.29 12.47
C ILE A 614 -31.34 25.30 12.56
N SER A 615 -32.45 24.90 13.19
CA SER A 615 -33.58 25.77 13.49
C SER A 615 -34.08 26.55 12.26
N GLN A 616 -34.03 25.91 11.10
CA GLN A 616 -34.57 26.45 9.86
C GLN A 616 -36.04 26.03 9.70
N HIS A 617 -36.84 26.92 9.14
CA HIS A 617 -38.27 26.72 8.96
C HIS A 617 -38.74 27.11 7.56
N ASN A 618 -39.72 26.41 7.00
CA ASN A 618 -40.38 26.73 5.73
C ASN A 618 -39.40 26.87 4.55
N LYS A 619 -38.49 25.91 4.39
CA LYS A 619 -37.45 25.91 3.35
C LYS A 619 -37.42 24.60 2.57
N ALA A 620 -36.96 24.68 1.32
CA ALA A 620 -36.66 23.53 0.50
C ALA A 620 -35.14 23.35 0.39
N VAL A 621 -34.65 22.14 0.63
CA VAL A 621 -33.23 21.80 0.44
C VAL A 621 -32.92 21.82 -1.06
N PRO A 622 -31.83 22.48 -1.49
CA PRO A 622 -31.42 22.48 -2.90
C PRO A 622 -31.16 21.08 -3.46
N THR A 623 -31.47 20.89 -4.75
CA THR A 623 -31.46 19.58 -5.41
C THR A 623 -30.06 18.99 -5.66
N ASP A 624 -29.02 19.82 -5.55
CA ASP A 624 -27.63 19.44 -5.71
C ASP A 624 -26.99 18.87 -4.43
N ALA A 625 -27.74 18.78 -3.32
CA ALA A 625 -27.26 18.27 -2.04
C ALA A 625 -26.60 16.88 -2.15
N GLY A 626 -25.41 16.76 -1.58
CA GLY A 626 -24.70 15.49 -1.36
C GLY A 626 -24.99 14.89 0.01
N VAL A 627 -25.14 15.73 1.03
CA VAL A 627 -25.52 15.37 2.41
C VAL A 627 -26.54 16.37 2.91
N VAL A 628 -27.55 15.89 3.62
CA VAL A 628 -28.55 16.72 4.31
C VAL A 628 -28.58 16.37 5.78
N ILE A 629 -28.33 17.35 6.65
CA ILE A 629 -28.42 17.21 8.10
C ILE A 629 -29.33 18.32 8.62
N LEU A 630 -30.47 17.94 9.20
CA LEU A 630 -31.47 18.87 9.73
C LEU A 630 -31.58 18.66 11.25
N ILE A 631 -31.40 19.73 12.01
CA ILE A 631 -31.45 19.70 13.47
C ILE A 631 -32.46 20.75 13.93
N ASN A 632 -33.44 20.34 14.72
CA ASN A 632 -34.48 21.22 15.27
C ASN A 632 -35.18 22.08 14.18
N CYS A 633 -35.36 21.53 12.97
CA CYS A 633 -35.98 22.23 11.86
C CYS A 633 -37.49 21.95 11.79
N SER A 634 -38.25 22.74 11.04
CA SER A 634 -39.63 22.35 10.73
C SER A 634 -40.14 22.85 9.37
N HIS A 635 -41.15 22.20 8.81
CA HIS A 635 -41.69 22.58 7.49
C HIS A 635 -40.61 22.59 6.40
N ILE A 636 -39.69 21.62 6.45
CA ILE A 636 -38.64 21.46 5.46
C ILE A 636 -39.10 20.50 4.37
N THR A 637 -38.82 20.84 3.11
CA THR A 637 -38.98 19.92 1.97
C THR A 637 -37.62 19.46 1.47
N VAL A 638 -37.39 18.15 1.40
CA VAL A 638 -36.21 17.53 0.78
C VAL A 638 -36.70 16.75 -0.43
N SER A 639 -36.43 17.25 -1.63
CA SER A 639 -36.98 16.62 -2.85
C SER A 639 -36.08 16.72 -4.07
N GLY A 640 -36.16 15.71 -4.94
CA GLY A 640 -35.44 15.67 -6.21
C GLY A 640 -33.94 15.40 -6.08
N LEU A 641 -33.50 14.84 -4.95
CA LEU A 641 -32.10 14.48 -4.75
C LEU A 641 -31.77 13.18 -5.50
N ASN A 642 -30.59 13.14 -6.10
CA ASN A 642 -30.01 11.92 -6.66
C ASN A 642 -28.66 11.66 -5.98
N ILE A 643 -28.64 10.78 -4.98
CA ILE A 643 -27.47 10.45 -4.18
C ILE A 643 -27.08 9.01 -4.47
N ASP A 644 -26.13 8.86 -5.39
CA ASP A 644 -25.44 7.60 -5.65
C ASP A 644 -23.96 7.77 -5.30
N ARG A 645 -23.47 6.82 -4.52
CA ARG A 645 -22.11 6.74 -3.98
C ARG A 645 -21.54 5.31 -4.06
N GLY A 646 -22.15 4.42 -4.85
CA GLY A 646 -21.64 3.08 -5.16
C GLY A 646 -21.46 2.13 -3.96
N GLY A 647 -22.30 2.20 -2.93
CA GLY A 647 -22.21 1.35 -1.72
C GLY A 647 -20.99 1.60 -0.83
N LYS A 648 -20.24 2.70 -1.07
CA LYS A 648 -18.93 2.96 -0.45
C LYS A 648 -18.97 3.51 0.99
N TYR A 649 -20.14 3.94 1.45
CA TYR A 649 -20.28 4.69 2.70
C TYR A 649 -21.21 3.97 3.70
N ASN A 650 -20.83 3.96 4.97
CA ASN A 650 -21.71 3.54 6.08
C ASN A 650 -22.46 4.71 6.76
N SER A 651 -22.34 5.96 6.29
CA SER A 651 -23.02 7.16 6.85
C SER A 651 -24.39 7.44 6.26
N TYR A 652 -25.22 8.18 7.01
CA TYR A 652 -26.52 8.67 6.55
C TYR A 652 -26.42 9.76 5.47
N SER A 653 -27.19 9.63 4.38
CA SER A 653 -27.29 10.65 3.32
C SER A 653 -28.22 11.80 3.72
N ILE A 654 -29.33 11.45 4.37
CA ILE A 654 -30.28 12.40 4.95
C ILE A 654 -30.43 12.06 6.44
N TYR A 655 -30.12 13.02 7.31
CA TYR A 655 -30.20 12.87 8.75
C TYR A 655 -31.08 13.96 9.36
N LEU A 656 -32.04 13.56 10.18
CA LEU A 656 -32.97 14.44 10.88
C LEU A 656 -32.88 14.17 12.39
N ALA A 657 -32.71 15.23 13.18
CA ALA A 657 -32.88 15.22 14.63
C ALA A 657 -33.85 16.32 15.06
N ASP A 658 -34.82 15.96 15.91
CA ASP A 658 -35.88 16.86 16.41
C ASP A 658 -36.53 17.72 15.32
N THR A 659 -36.67 17.15 14.11
CA THR A 659 -37.19 17.87 12.94
C THR A 659 -38.63 17.45 12.68
N THR A 660 -39.51 18.44 12.55
CA THR A 660 -40.97 18.23 12.57
C THR A 660 -41.66 18.77 11.32
N ASN A 661 -42.88 18.29 11.03
CA ASN A 661 -43.73 18.76 9.93
C ASN A 661 -43.01 18.86 8.58
N SER A 662 -42.11 17.93 8.29
CA SER A 662 -41.20 17.98 7.13
C SER A 662 -41.43 16.82 6.19
N VAL A 663 -41.15 17.02 4.90
CA VAL A 663 -41.43 16.05 3.83
C VAL A 663 -40.16 15.73 3.07
N ILE A 664 -39.83 14.44 2.96
CA ILE A 664 -38.74 13.93 2.14
C ILE A 664 -39.36 13.13 0.99
N ARG A 665 -39.28 13.64 -0.23
CA ARG A 665 -39.98 13.05 -1.36
C ARG A 665 -39.27 13.06 -2.70
N ASP A 666 -39.61 12.11 -3.55
CA ASP A 666 -39.16 12.09 -4.95
C ASP A 666 -37.61 12.06 -5.06
N ASN A 667 -36.93 11.35 -4.14
CA ASN A 667 -35.47 11.22 -4.11
C ASN A 667 -35.01 9.82 -4.55
N ILE A 668 -33.80 9.73 -5.12
CA ILE A 668 -33.10 8.49 -5.44
C ILE A 668 -31.86 8.41 -4.56
N ILE A 669 -31.79 7.41 -3.68
CA ILE A 669 -30.74 7.22 -2.68
C ILE A 669 -30.23 5.77 -2.79
N THR A 670 -29.16 5.56 -3.55
CA THR A 670 -28.69 4.22 -3.93
C THR A 670 -27.38 3.82 -3.25
N ALA A 671 -26.79 4.67 -2.41
CA ALA A 671 -25.57 4.35 -1.65
C ALA A 671 -25.43 5.15 -0.34
N GLY A 672 -24.76 4.58 0.66
CA GLY A 672 -24.73 5.11 2.03
C GLY A 672 -25.61 4.32 2.99
N THR A 673 -25.88 4.87 4.16
CA THR A 673 -27.09 4.59 4.94
C THR A 673 -28.14 5.62 4.50
N GLY A 674 -29.37 5.21 4.16
CA GLY A 674 -30.26 6.06 3.35
C GLY A 674 -30.75 7.32 4.09
N ILE A 675 -31.69 7.11 4.98
CA ILE A 675 -32.34 8.16 5.76
C ILE A 675 -32.31 7.76 7.24
N ARG A 676 -31.93 8.65 8.14
CA ARG A 676 -32.11 8.46 9.58
C ARG A 676 -32.88 9.62 10.18
N ILE A 677 -33.93 9.26 10.88
CA ILE A 677 -34.67 10.14 11.77
C ILE A 677 -34.36 9.67 13.19
N GLN A 678 -33.53 10.45 13.89
CA GLN A 678 -33.26 10.24 15.30
C GLN A 678 -34.51 10.58 16.12
N GLU A 679 -34.77 9.82 17.18
CA GLU A 679 -35.96 9.91 18.03
C GLU A 679 -36.45 11.36 18.24
N ASN A 680 -37.50 11.74 17.51
CA ASN A 680 -38.14 13.04 17.70
C ASN A 680 -38.74 13.08 19.10
N ARG A 681 -38.16 13.87 20.01
CA ARG A 681 -38.59 13.93 21.42
C ARG A 681 -39.90 14.70 21.62
N LEU A 682 -40.44 15.29 20.54
CA LEU A 682 -41.61 16.15 20.59
C LEU A 682 -42.87 15.36 20.24
N ASP A 683 -43.84 15.35 21.15
CA ASP A 683 -45.12 14.60 21.09
C ASP A 683 -46.12 15.07 19.99
N GLY A 684 -45.67 15.86 19.01
CA GLY A 684 -46.46 16.33 17.86
C GLY A 684 -45.70 16.34 16.53
N SER A 685 -44.56 15.65 16.44
CA SER A 685 -43.69 15.63 15.27
C SER A 685 -44.26 14.75 14.16
N ASN A 686 -44.50 15.25 12.95
CA ASN A 686 -44.85 14.41 11.80
C ASN A 686 -43.83 14.58 10.66
N VAL A 687 -43.14 13.51 10.25
CA VAL A 687 -42.29 13.50 9.06
C VAL A 687 -42.90 12.57 8.01
N SER A 688 -42.96 13.01 6.75
CA SER A 688 -43.46 12.20 5.63
C SER A 688 -42.35 11.83 4.66
N ILE A 689 -42.17 10.53 4.41
CA ILE A 689 -41.21 9.94 3.46
C ILE A 689 -42.01 9.39 2.27
N LEU A 690 -42.01 10.09 1.14
CA LEU A 690 -42.95 9.83 0.04
C LEU A 690 -42.22 9.59 -1.30
N ASN A 691 -42.58 8.58 -2.07
CA ASN A 691 -42.10 8.43 -3.46
C ASN A 691 -40.56 8.37 -3.64
N ASN A 692 -39.82 7.86 -2.66
CA ASN A 692 -38.36 7.74 -2.77
C ASN A 692 -37.95 6.36 -3.27
N THR A 693 -36.79 6.26 -3.93
CA THR A 693 -36.08 5.01 -4.20
C THR A 693 -34.88 4.91 -3.25
N ILE A 694 -34.83 3.89 -2.39
CA ILE A 694 -33.87 3.75 -1.29
C ILE A 694 -33.23 2.37 -1.34
N ALA A 695 -31.93 2.27 -1.67
CA ALA A 695 -31.22 0.98 -1.72
C ALA A 695 -30.42 0.66 -0.43
N THR A 696 -30.49 1.55 0.55
CA THR A 696 -29.49 1.70 1.62
C THR A 696 -30.08 1.58 3.02
N GLY A 697 -31.38 1.30 3.08
CA GLY A 697 -32.16 1.22 4.30
C GLY A 697 -32.45 2.56 4.97
N MET A 698 -33.28 2.52 6.00
CA MET A 698 -33.77 3.70 6.71
C MET A 698 -34.03 3.42 8.19
N TRP A 699 -33.82 4.43 9.04
CA TRP A 699 -34.33 4.48 10.40
C TRP A 699 -35.44 5.53 10.49
N SER A 700 -36.67 5.12 10.83
CA SER A 700 -37.85 5.98 10.74
C SER A 700 -38.04 6.95 11.91
N GLY A 701 -37.50 6.64 13.09
CA GLY A 701 -37.84 7.37 14.32
C GLY A 701 -39.32 7.21 14.68
N ARG A 702 -39.87 8.16 15.46
CA ARG A 702 -41.27 8.16 15.91
C ARG A 702 -42.16 9.04 15.02
N ASN A 703 -43.46 8.75 15.00
CA ASN A 703 -44.49 9.60 14.36
C ASN A 703 -44.18 9.94 12.90
N THR A 704 -43.94 8.92 12.08
CA THR A 704 -43.50 9.10 10.68
C THR A 704 -44.46 8.37 9.73
N THR A 705 -44.75 8.99 8.59
CA THR A 705 -45.51 8.36 7.49
C THR A 705 -44.54 8.01 6.37
N ILE A 706 -44.46 6.74 5.99
CA ILE A 706 -43.59 6.22 4.94
C ILE A 706 -44.50 5.63 3.88
N ALA A 707 -44.65 6.33 2.76
CA ALA A 707 -45.56 5.88 1.72
C ALA A 707 -45.04 5.95 0.29
N SER A 708 -45.47 5.00 -0.54
CA SER A 708 -45.17 4.99 -1.98
C SER A 708 -43.67 4.94 -2.32
N ASN A 709 -42.81 4.44 -1.42
CA ASN A 709 -41.38 4.32 -1.66
C ASN A 709 -41.01 2.95 -2.25
N THR A 710 -39.84 2.86 -2.87
CA THR A 710 -39.22 1.62 -3.33
C THR A 710 -37.94 1.36 -2.55
N PHE A 711 -37.87 0.25 -1.82
CA PHE A 711 -36.71 -0.21 -1.08
C PHE A 711 -36.05 -1.39 -1.79
N ILE A 712 -34.73 -1.33 -1.97
CA ILE A 712 -33.95 -2.35 -2.69
C ILE A 712 -32.80 -2.82 -1.81
N GLY A 713 -32.65 -4.12 -1.54
CA GLY A 713 -31.49 -4.66 -0.81
C GLY A 713 -31.48 -4.41 0.72
N LYS A 714 -31.87 -3.22 1.19
CA LYS A 714 -31.94 -2.86 2.61
C LYS A 714 -33.29 -2.20 2.93
N GLY A 715 -33.94 -2.67 3.99
CA GLY A 715 -35.26 -2.21 4.42
C GLY A 715 -35.26 -1.16 5.52
N ILE A 716 -36.32 -1.15 6.34
CA ILE A 716 -36.58 -0.10 7.34
C ILE A 716 -36.42 -0.67 8.74
N MET A 717 -35.80 0.09 9.63
CA MET A 717 -35.90 -0.11 11.07
C MET A 717 -36.92 0.89 11.65
N LEU A 718 -38.01 0.35 12.22
CA LEU A 718 -39.16 1.10 12.66
C LEU A 718 -39.06 1.53 14.12
N GLY A 719 -39.32 2.82 14.35
CA GLY A 719 -39.70 3.32 15.67
C GLY A 719 -41.22 3.20 15.91
N SER A 720 -41.72 3.99 16.86
CA SER A 720 -43.12 3.94 17.32
C SER A 720 -44.04 4.91 16.59
N ASN A 721 -45.34 4.59 16.50
CA ASN A 721 -46.37 5.39 15.83
C ASN A 721 -46.03 5.67 14.36
N VAL A 722 -45.52 4.68 13.64
CA VAL A 722 -45.11 4.82 12.23
C VAL A 722 -46.17 4.19 11.33
N THR A 723 -46.52 4.87 10.22
CA THR A 723 -47.37 4.29 9.18
C THR A 723 -46.53 3.96 7.95
N VAL A 724 -46.48 2.69 7.56
CA VAL A 724 -45.79 2.20 6.37
C VAL A 724 -46.85 1.72 5.38
N ALA A 725 -47.07 2.46 4.29
CA ALA A 725 -48.10 2.12 3.33
C ALA A 725 -47.75 2.30 1.86
N TYR A 726 -48.23 1.43 0.97
CA TYR A 726 -48.03 1.57 -0.48
C TYR A 726 -46.56 1.46 -0.93
N ASN A 727 -45.66 0.89 -0.11
CA ASN A 727 -44.24 0.75 -0.46
C ASN A 727 -43.95 -0.59 -1.17
N ASN A 728 -42.92 -0.60 -2.00
CA ASN A 728 -42.35 -1.79 -2.62
C ASN A 728 -41.03 -2.14 -1.92
N PHE A 729 -40.88 -3.37 -1.45
CA PHE A 729 -39.66 -3.91 -0.87
C PHE A 729 -39.18 -5.08 -1.71
N THR A 730 -37.99 -4.98 -2.29
CA THR A 730 -37.46 -6.00 -3.19
C THR A 730 -36.02 -6.37 -2.86
N GLY A 731 -35.76 -7.67 -2.68
CA GLY A 731 -34.41 -8.18 -2.47
C GLY A 731 -33.76 -7.75 -1.15
N CYS A 732 -34.55 -7.33 -0.16
CA CYS A 732 -34.03 -6.86 1.12
C CYS A 732 -33.54 -7.99 2.02
N ASP A 733 -32.46 -7.76 2.78
CA ASP A 733 -32.05 -8.67 3.87
C ASP A 733 -33.16 -8.78 4.92
N VAL A 734 -33.64 -7.64 5.40
CA VAL A 734 -34.86 -7.52 6.20
C VAL A 734 -35.62 -6.33 5.64
N ALA A 735 -36.85 -6.52 5.16
CA ALA A 735 -37.62 -5.44 4.56
C ALA A 735 -38.19 -4.48 5.62
N VAL A 736 -38.75 -4.99 6.71
CA VAL A 736 -39.20 -4.19 7.85
C VAL A 736 -38.79 -4.86 9.15
N ASN A 737 -38.02 -4.14 9.97
CA ASN A 737 -37.67 -4.54 11.33
C ASN A 737 -38.50 -3.71 12.34
N MET A 738 -39.35 -4.40 13.09
CA MET A 738 -40.32 -3.81 14.02
C MET A 738 -39.74 -3.79 15.44
N HIS A 739 -39.33 -2.61 15.89
CA HIS A 739 -38.82 -2.35 17.25
C HIS A 739 -39.73 -1.38 18.06
N GLY A 740 -40.78 -0.84 17.44
CA GLY A 740 -41.66 0.18 18.02
C GLY A 740 -43.08 -0.28 18.34
N TYR A 741 -43.85 0.62 18.95
CA TYR A 741 -45.24 0.40 19.35
C TYR A 741 -46.23 1.16 18.44
N ASN A 742 -47.46 0.67 18.33
CA ASN A 742 -48.58 1.36 17.67
C ASN A 742 -48.34 1.74 16.19
N SER A 743 -47.49 1.00 15.48
CA SER A 743 -47.21 1.23 14.06
C SER A 743 -48.19 0.46 13.18
N THR A 744 -48.47 1.00 11.98
CA THR A 744 -49.39 0.39 10.99
C THR A 744 -48.63 0.08 9.72
N ILE A 745 -48.64 -1.18 9.29
CA ILE A 745 -48.03 -1.67 8.04
C ILE A 745 -49.15 -2.19 7.16
N ARG A 746 -49.47 -1.48 6.09
CA ARG A 746 -50.58 -1.85 5.21
C ARG A 746 -50.31 -1.56 3.77
N ASN A 747 -50.96 -2.27 2.86
CA ASN A 747 -50.90 -1.95 1.44
C ASN A 747 -49.46 -1.94 0.87
N ASN A 748 -48.53 -2.74 1.39
CA ASN A 748 -47.16 -2.82 0.86
C ASN A 748 -46.96 -4.08 0.02
N ASN A 749 -45.98 -4.05 -0.88
CA ASN A 749 -45.53 -5.22 -1.63
C ASN A 749 -44.16 -5.67 -1.13
N PHE A 750 -44.09 -6.88 -0.57
CA PHE A 750 -42.86 -7.54 -0.10
C PHE A 750 -42.49 -8.68 -1.05
N GLN A 751 -41.50 -8.45 -1.89
CA GLN A 751 -41.11 -9.40 -2.95
C GLN A 751 -39.65 -9.85 -2.84
N SER A 752 -39.41 -11.16 -2.90
CA SER A 752 -38.06 -11.75 -3.01
C SER A 752 -37.07 -11.29 -1.93
N ASN A 753 -37.55 -11.03 -0.71
CA ASN A 753 -36.71 -10.66 0.44
C ASN A 753 -36.20 -11.90 1.18
N GLN A 754 -35.09 -11.78 1.90
CA GLN A 754 -34.64 -12.84 2.83
C GLN A 754 -35.62 -12.98 4.00
N LEU A 755 -36.03 -11.84 4.59
CA LEU A 755 -37.08 -11.76 5.59
C LEU A 755 -37.96 -10.54 5.33
N ALA A 756 -39.27 -10.71 5.17
CA ALA A 756 -40.17 -9.59 4.93
C ALA A 756 -40.43 -8.76 6.21
N ILE A 757 -40.90 -9.40 7.29
CA ILE A 757 -41.13 -8.71 8.58
C ILE A 757 -40.36 -9.40 9.70
N HIS A 758 -39.45 -8.68 10.34
CA HIS A 758 -38.79 -9.11 11.57
C HIS A 758 -39.45 -8.42 12.77
N MET A 759 -39.90 -9.21 13.74
CA MET A 759 -40.42 -8.74 15.02
C MET A 759 -39.35 -8.92 16.10
N TYR A 760 -38.85 -7.80 16.62
CA TYR A 760 -37.82 -7.82 17.65
C TYR A 760 -38.41 -7.43 19.00
N GLU A 761 -38.92 -6.20 19.12
CA GLU A 761 -39.51 -5.63 20.35
C GLU A 761 -40.67 -4.68 20.00
N GLY A 762 -41.71 -4.59 20.85
CA GLY A 762 -42.84 -3.69 20.60
C GLY A 762 -44.21 -4.37 20.72
N GLY A 763 -45.29 -3.63 20.49
CA GLY A 763 -46.66 -4.14 20.64
C GLY A 763 -47.71 -3.21 20.04
N TYR A 764 -48.93 -3.71 19.90
CA TYR A 764 -50.08 -2.96 19.33
C TYR A 764 -49.87 -2.52 17.88
N ASN A 765 -48.97 -3.18 17.15
CA ASN A 765 -48.78 -2.91 15.73
C ASN A 765 -49.88 -3.59 14.92
N LYS A 766 -50.24 -2.99 13.78
CA LYS A 766 -51.31 -3.46 12.88
C LYS A 766 -50.71 -3.83 11.52
N VAL A 767 -50.90 -5.05 11.07
CA VAL A 767 -50.39 -5.54 9.77
C VAL A 767 -51.53 -6.13 8.94
N TYR A 768 -51.88 -5.51 7.81
CA TYR A 768 -53.04 -5.89 7.01
C TYR A 768 -52.96 -5.40 5.56
N SER A 769 -53.60 -6.09 4.60
CA SER A 769 -53.63 -5.68 3.18
C SER A 769 -52.26 -5.60 2.49
N ASN A 770 -51.27 -6.39 2.90
CA ASN A 770 -49.95 -6.43 2.25
C ASN A 770 -49.82 -7.64 1.32
N ASN A 771 -48.99 -7.55 0.29
CA ASN A 771 -48.61 -8.67 -0.57
C ASN A 771 -47.25 -9.24 -0.13
N PHE A 772 -47.20 -10.55 0.11
CA PHE A 772 -45.98 -11.30 0.47
C PHE A 772 -45.66 -12.34 -0.60
N ILE A 773 -44.70 -12.04 -1.48
CA ILE A 773 -44.48 -12.81 -2.72
C ILE A 773 -43.03 -13.32 -2.80
N GLY A 774 -42.86 -14.64 -2.71
CA GLY A 774 -41.58 -15.31 -2.99
C GLY A 774 -40.43 -14.89 -2.08
N ASN A 775 -40.72 -14.48 -0.83
CA ASN A 775 -39.70 -14.24 0.20
C ASN A 775 -39.22 -15.57 0.78
N ASN A 776 -37.99 -15.62 1.31
CA ASN A 776 -37.47 -16.83 1.97
C ASN A 776 -38.17 -17.09 3.31
N LYS A 777 -38.43 -16.02 4.07
CA LYS A 777 -39.28 -16.01 5.26
C LYS A 777 -40.26 -14.83 5.20
N GLN A 778 -41.53 -15.08 5.49
CA GLN A 778 -42.55 -14.04 5.49
C GLN A 778 -42.51 -13.23 6.80
N ALA A 779 -42.37 -13.90 7.94
CA ALA A 779 -42.23 -13.27 9.25
C ALA A 779 -41.35 -14.11 10.17
N GLU A 780 -40.68 -13.45 11.12
CA GLU A 780 -39.86 -14.09 12.17
C GLU A 780 -39.89 -13.26 13.46
N GLU A 781 -39.79 -13.92 14.62
CA GLU A 781 -39.62 -13.30 15.94
C GLU A 781 -38.29 -13.74 16.54
N GLN A 782 -37.57 -12.80 17.17
CA GLN A 782 -36.35 -13.13 17.89
C GLN A 782 -36.64 -13.35 19.37
N HIS A 783 -36.50 -14.60 19.82
CA HIS A 783 -36.33 -14.90 21.25
C HIS A 783 -34.86 -14.64 21.62
N SER A 784 -34.62 -13.78 22.61
CA SER A 784 -33.27 -13.29 22.96
C SER A 784 -32.19 -14.38 23.05
N ASP A 785 -31.09 -14.22 22.31
CA ASP A 785 -29.81 -14.86 22.61
C ASP A 785 -29.14 -14.05 23.75
N PRO A 786 -28.92 -14.64 24.94
CA PRO A 786 -28.39 -13.92 26.09
C PRO A 786 -26.90 -13.52 25.97
N THR A 787 -26.20 -13.87 24.88
CA THR A 787 -24.75 -13.65 24.77
C THR A 787 -24.34 -12.37 24.06
N ARG A 788 -25.24 -11.65 23.38
CA ARG A 788 -24.85 -10.48 22.59
C ARG A 788 -24.90 -9.13 23.30
N TRP A 789 -25.73 -8.90 24.31
CA TRP A 789 -25.76 -7.64 25.08
C TRP A 789 -26.40 -7.88 26.47
N PRO A 790 -25.78 -7.51 27.60
CA PRO A 790 -26.37 -7.71 28.92
C PRO A 790 -27.32 -6.54 29.23
N MET A 791 -28.57 -6.64 28.79
CA MET A 791 -29.65 -5.73 29.22
C MET A 791 -30.82 -6.56 29.75
N THR A 792 -31.29 -6.17 30.93
CA THR A 792 -32.28 -6.86 31.75
C THR A 792 -33.66 -6.91 31.11
N THR A 793 -34.20 -8.12 30.92
CA THR A 793 -35.63 -8.46 30.72
C THR A 793 -36.40 -7.64 29.67
N TYR A 794 -36.39 -8.13 28.43
CA TYR A 794 -37.34 -7.69 27.40
C TYR A 794 -38.67 -8.43 27.53
N TYR A 795 -39.75 -7.66 27.61
CA TYR A 795 -41.13 -8.18 27.65
C TYR A 795 -41.53 -8.66 26.26
N ILE A 796 -41.93 -9.93 26.17
CA ILE A 796 -42.57 -10.51 25.00
C ILE A 796 -43.80 -9.65 24.66
N SER A 797 -43.92 -9.30 23.38
CA SER A 797 -45.02 -8.49 22.84
C SER A 797 -46.38 -9.08 23.21
N THR A 798 -47.31 -8.24 23.66
CA THR A 798 -48.72 -8.60 23.73
C THR A 798 -49.50 -7.64 22.83
N ASN A 799 -50.35 -8.19 21.95
CA ASN A 799 -51.35 -7.49 21.13
C ASN A 799 -50.93 -6.92 19.74
N ASN A 800 -49.95 -7.48 19.03
CA ASN A 800 -49.84 -7.19 17.58
C ASN A 800 -51.03 -7.82 16.83
N SER A 801 -51.67 -7.07 15.94
CA SER A 801 -52.86 -7.51 15.19
C SER A 801 -52.54 -7.76 13.72
N TRP A 802 -52.65 -9.03 13.32
CA TRP A 802 -52.60 -9.48 11.93
C TRP A 802 -54.03 -9.73 11.47
N SER A 803 -54.65 -8.70 10.87
CA SER A 803 -56.07 -8.63 10.43
C SER A 803 -57.19 -8.91 11.47
N GLN A 804 -56.93 -9.60 12.59
CA GLN A 804 -57.91 -10.14 13.55
C GLN A 804 -58.86 -9.11 14.21
N GLN A 805 -58.53 -7.81 14.16
CA GLN A 805 -59.29 -6.75 14.84
C GLN A 805 -59.65 -5.57 13.92
N LEU A 806 -59.56 -5.75 12.60
CA LEU A 806 -59.79 -4.69 11.63
C LEU A 806 -61.01 -5.01 10.75
N PRO A 807 -61.90 -4.03 10.48
CA PRO A 807 -63.14 -4.28 9.75
C PRO A 807 -62.97 -4.63 8.26
N VAL A 808 -61.76 -4.54 7.71
CA VAL A 808 -61.44 -4.78 6.29
C VAL A 808 -59.94 -5.04 6.10
N GLY A 809 -59.59 -6.00 5.22
CA GLY A 809 -58.27 -6.07 4.57
C GLY A 809 -57.37 -7.23 5.01
N GLY A 810 -57.38 -8.33 4.27
CA GLY A 810 -56.49 -9.47 4.46
C GLY A 810 -55.11 -9.28 3.86
N ASN A 811 -54.06 -9.94 4.38
CA ASN A 811 -52.77 -9.98 3.67
C ASN A 811 -52.79 -11.08 2.60
N PHE A 812 -52.11 -10.90 1.48
CA PHE A 812 -51.87 -11.95 0.49
C PHE A 812 -50.54 -12.65 0.76
N TRP A 813 -50.56 -13.98 0.84
CA TRP A 813 -49.36 -14.80 1.08
C TRP A 813 -49.18 -15.79 -0.07
N SER A 814 -48.03 -15.73 -0.76
CA SER A 814 -47.78 -16.61 -1.93
C SER A 814 -47.69 -18.11 -1.60
N ASP A 815 -47.46 -18.45 -0.33
CA ASP A 815 -47.34 -19.79 0.21
C ASP A 815 -48.61 -20.27 0.94
N TYR A 816 -49.69 -19.48 0.95
CA TYR A 816 -50.95 -19.88 1.56
C TYR A 816 -51.66 -20.97 0.76
N THR A 817 -52.03 -22.05 1.44
CA THR A 817 -52.70 -23.22 0.84
C THR A 817 -54.13 -23.46 1.34
N GLY A 818 -54.72 -22.51 2.08
CA GLY A 818 -56.08 -22.63 2.60
C GLY A 818 -57.16 -22.36 1.54
N THR A 819 -58.42 -22.48 1.94
CA THR A 819 -59.59 -22.34 1.04
C THR A 819 -60.39 -21.08 1.34
N ASP A 820 -60.96 -20.51 0.29
CA ASP A 820 -62.03 -19.51 0.33
C ASP A 820 -63.30 -20.18 -0.19
N SER A 821 -64.11 -20.73 0.72
CA SER A 821 -65.25 -21.58 0.40
C SER A 821 -66.49 -20.78 0.02
N ASN A 822 -66.59 -19.53 0.46
CA ASN A 822 -67.72 -18.65 0.20
C ASN A 822 -67.46 -17.68 -0.97
N GLY A 823 -66.23 -17.64 -1.51
CA GLY A 823 -65.83 -16.84 -2.65
C GLY A 823 -65.82 -15.34 -2.36
N ASP A 824 -65.70 -14.96 -1.09
CA ASP A 824 -65.73 -13.55 -0.66
C ASP A 824 -64.36 -12.86 -0.80
N GLY A 825 -63.34 -13.62 -1.20
CA GLY A 825 -61.98 -13.16 -1.40
C GLY A 825 -61.11 -13.27 -0.16
N PHE A 826 -61.63 -13.75 0.98
CA PHE A 826 -60.91 -13.99 2.23
C PHE A 826 -60.77 -15.50 2.51
N GLY A 827 -59.63 -15.89 3.11
CA GLY A 827 -59.39 -17.30 3.43
C GLY A 827 -60.15 -17.73 4.68
N ASP A 828 -60.90 -18.83 4.61
CA ASP A 828 -61.59 -19.41 5.77
C ASP A 828 -60.61 -20.05 6.77
N THR A 829 -59.41 -20.42 6.29
CA THR A 829 -58.34 -21.00 7.12
C THR A 829 -57.36 -19.91 7.52
N ALA A 830 -57.12 -19.71 8.83
CA ALA A 830 -56.12 -18.75 9.29
C ALA A 830 -54.71 -19.13 8.80
N TYR A 831 -53.91 -18.15 8.38
CA TYR A 831 -52.49 -18.35 8.10
C TYR A 831 -51.68 -18.23 9.39
N HIS A 832 -50.82 -19.21 9.63
CA HIS A 832 -49.95 -19.24 10.81
C HIS A 832 -48.69 -18.39 10.54
N VAL A 833 -48.62 -17.20 11.15
CA VAL A 833 -47.52 -16.24 10.90
C VAL A 833 -46.26 -16.69 11.65
N ILE A 834 -46.36 -16.87 12.98
CA ILE A 834 -45.33 -17.37 13.91
C ILE A 834 -46.03 -18.00 15.14
N GLU A 835 -45.28 -18.65 16.06
CA GLU A 835 -45.82 -19.50 17.14
C GLU A 835 -47.02 -18.93 17.94
N ALA A 836 -47.13 -17.60 18.09
CA ALA A 836 -48.20 -16.95 18.84
C ALA A 836 -49.19 -16.10 18.00
N TYR A 837 -49.00 -15.99 16.68
CA TYR A 837 -49.74 -15.03 15.84
C TYR A 837 -50.32 -15.66 14.56
N TYR A 838 -51.59 -15.33 14.30
CA TYR A 838 -52.35 -15.80 13.15
C TYR A 838 -52.92 -14.64 12.36
N ASP A 839 -52.88 -14.73 11.04
CA ASP A 839 -53.67 -13.90 10.14
C ASP A 839 -54.99 -14.63 9.85
N TYR A 840 -56.09 -14.14 10.43
CA TYR A 840 -57.40 -14.79 10.35
C TYR A 840 -58.15 -14.49 9.04
N TYR A 841 -57.63 -13.58 8.23
CA TYR A 841 -58.21 -13.19 6.94
C TYR A 841 -57.10 -13.12 5.87
N PRO A 842 -56.43 -14.23 5.50
CA PRO A 842 -55.18 -14.23 4.74
C PRO A 842 -55.33 -14.20 3.21
N LEU A 843 -56.48 -13.79 2.67
CA LEU A 843 -56.66 -13.60 1.23
C LEU A 843 -57.24 -12.21 0.97
N VAL A 844 -56.62 -11.55 -0.01
CA VAL A 844 -57.17 -10.55 -0.93
C VAL A 844 -56.35 -10.73 -2.22
N GLN A 845 -56.93 -10.61 -3.42
CA GLN A 845 -56.24 -10.83 -4.70
C GLN A 845 -54.86 -10.13 -4.75
N ALA A 846 -53.80 -10.86 -5.14
CA ALA A 846 -52.49 -10.26 -5.37
C ALA A 846 -52.61 -9.15 -6.41
N THR A 847 -52.45 -7.90 -5.99
CA THR A 847 -52.48 -6.75 -6.89
C THR A 847 -51.05 -6.37 -7.26
N SER A 848 -50.76 -6.28 -8.57
CA SER A 848 -49.47 -5.75 -9.05
C SER A 848 -49.31 -4.26 -8.76
N THR A 849 -50.41 -3.57 -8.46
CA THR A 849 -50.50 -2.17 -8.04
C THR A 849 -51.68 -2.01 -7.11
N ILE A 850 -51.44 -1.58 -5.87
CA ILE A 850 -52.52 -1.28 -4.92
C ILE A 850 -53.08 0.12 -5.25
N PRO A 851 -54.40 0.30 -5.40
CA PRO A 851 -54.98 1.61 -5.68
C PRO A 851 -54.57 2.64 -4.63
N LEU A 852 -54.09 3.81 -5.07
CA LEU A 852 -53.91 4.98 -4.21
C LEU A 852 -55.29 5.43 -3.73
N ASP A 853 -55.67 5.14 -2.48
CA ASP A 853 -56.83 5.80 -1.91
C ASP A 853 -56.52 7.30 -1.79
N SER A 854 -57.20 8.11 -2.59
CA SER A 854 -56.99 9.55 -2.69
C SER A 854 -57.33 10.32 -1.41
N GLU A 855 -57.97 9.68 -0.42
CA GLU A 855 -58.35 10.33 0.84
C GLU A 855 -57.22 10.38 1.87
N ASP A 856 -56.22 9.48 1.80
CA ASP A 856 -55.21 9.33 2.85
C ASP A 856 -53.91 10.13 2.63
N LEU A 857 -53.76 10.77 1.45
CA LEU A 857 -52.56 11.48 1.02
C LEU A 857 -52.81 12.94 0.64
N SER A 858 -53.74 13.65 1.30
CA SER A 858 -53.97 15.07 1.00
C SER A 858 -53.15 16.04 1.87
N PRO A 859 -51.97 16.53 1.43
CA PRO A 859 -51.60 17.91 1.73
C PRO A 859 -52.41 18.80 0.78
N SER A 860 -53.30 19.60 1.34
CA SER A 860 -54.19 20.48 0.58
C SER A 860 -53.45 21.39 -0.43
N LYS A 861 -54.05 21.53 -1.62
CA LYS A 861 -53.91 22.59 -2.66
C LYS A 861 -52.76 22.51 -3.69
N THR A 862 -53.10 21.89 -4.84
CA THR A 862 -52.86 22.27 -6.26
C THR A 862 -51.50 22.81 -6.72
N ALA A 863 -50.85 22.10 -7.67
CA ALA A 863 -50.40 22.59 -9.00
C ALA A 863 -49.91 21.39 -9.87
N PRO A 864 -49.60 21.54 -11.19
CA PRO A 864 -50.39 21.02 -12.30
C PRO A 864 -49.78 19.80 -13.04
N ALA A 865 -50.59 19.19 -13.90
CA ALA A 865 -50.30 18.00 -14.70
C ALA A 865 -49.15 18.17 -15.69
N ILE A 866 -48.32 17.12 -15.83
CA ILE A 866 -47.38 16.93 -16.93
C ILE A 866 -47.88 15.76 -17.79
N THR A 867 -48.31 16.08 -19.00
CA THR A 867 -48.54 15.14 -20.10
C THR A 867 -47.22 14.86 -20.81
N GLY A 868 -46.81 13.61 -20.92
CA GLY A 868 -45.67 13.21 -21.75
C GLY A 868 -45.45 11.71 -21.72
N THR A 869 -45.97 11.01 -22.73
CA THR A 869 -45.80 9.58 -22.99
C THR A 869 -44.33 9.25 -23.32
N VAL A 870 -43.76 8.25 -22.66
CA VAL A 870 -42.47 7.64 -23.02
C VAL A 870 -42.73 6.26 -23.60
N ASN A 871 -42.29 6.02 -24.84
CA ASN A 871 -42.18 4.69 -25.43
C ASN A 871 -40.70 4.32 -25.51
N PRO A 872 -40.27 3.11 -25.08
CA PRO A 872 -38.88 2.69 -25.10
C PRO A 872 -38.55 2.01 -26.44
N THR A 873 -37.38 2.32 -27.01
CA THR A 873 -36.40 1.38 -27.60
C THR A 873 -35.51 2.05 -28.65
N SER A 874 -34.31 1.47 -28.77
CA SER A 874 -33.26 1.67 -29.79
C SER A 874 -32.17 2.72 -29.49
N ASN A 875 -31.03 2.16 -29.08
CA ASN A 875 -29.69 2.73 -29.21
C ASN A 875 -29.40 2.97 -30.71
N PRO A 876 -28.69 4.05 -31.09
CA PRO A 876 -27.39 3.81 -31.68
C PRO A 876 -26.32 4.87 -31.37
N GLN A 877 -25.07 4.40 -31.43
CA GLN A 877 -23.81 5.15 -31.56
C GLN A 877 -23.87 6.41 -32.45
N PRO A 878 -23.01 7.42 -32.21
CA PRO A 878 -22.61 8.36 -33.24
C PRO A 878 -21.17 8.11 -33.73
N SER A 879 -21.03 7.90 -35.03
CA SER A 879 -19.80 8.19 -35.77
C SER A 879 -20.05 9.37 -36.73
N VAL A 880 -19.21 10.40 -36.54
CA VAL A 880 -18.51 11.27 -37.50
C VAL A 880 -19.18 11.65 -38.83
N THR A 881 -19.21 12.96 -39.13
CA THR A 881 -18.74 13.59 -40.39
C THR A 881 -18.67 15.12 -40.14
N ASP A 882 -17.53 15.79 -40.15
CA ASP A 882 -16.48 16.01 -41.18
C ASP A 882 -16.82 17.12 -42.19
N ASN A 883 -15.80 17.95 -42.47
CA ASN A 883 -15.61 18.98 -43.53
C ASN A 883 -15.17 20.36 -42.99
N GLN A 884 -14.08 21.00 -43.45
CA GLN A 884 -13.24 20.82 -44.64
C GLN A 884 -11.85 21.45 -44.37
N GLN A 885 -10.74 20.75 -44.64
CA GLN A 885 -9.93 20.72 -45.88
C GLN A 885 -9.12 21.99 -46.22
N ALA A 886 -7.80 21.82 -46.29
CA ALA A 886 -6.93 21.94 -47.49
C ALA A 886 -5.46 22.08 -47.00
N SER A 887 -4.39 21.49 -47.57
CA SER A 887 -4.15 20.79 -48.84
C SER A 887 -2.80 20.05 -48.78
N ARG A 888 -2.56 19.15 -49.74
CA ARG A 888 -1.49 18.13 -49.82
C ARG A 888 -0.20 18.59 -50.55
N GLY A 889 0.95 18.09 -50.05
CA GLY A 889 2.12 17.55 -50.80
C GLY A 889 3.09 18.53 -51.49
N PRO A 890 4.33 18.12 -51.90
CA PRO A 890 4.91 16.76 -51.93
C PRO A 890 6.32 16.63 -51.27
N VAL A 891 6.80 15.39 -51.26
CA VAL A 891 8.15 14.91 -50.91
C VAL A 891 9.18 15.28 -51.99
N THR A 892 10.38 15.72 -51.58
CA THR A 892 11.65 15.56 -52.33
C THR A 892 12.85 15.54 -51.38
N ASP A 893 13.75 14.59 -51.60
CA ASP A 893 15.13 14.53 -51.10
C ASP A 893 15.92 15.83 -51.30
N ILE A 894 16.93 16.08 -50.45
CA ILE A 894 18.32 16.44 -50.79
C ILE A 894 19.12 16.93 -49.55
N ALA A 895 20.28 16.30 -49.35
CA ALA A 895 21.56 16.75 -48.79
C ALA A 895 21.71 17.29 -47.35
N ALA A 896 22.66 16.66 -46.66
CA ALA A 896 23.32 17.09 -45.43
C ALA A 896 24.09 18.43 -45.58
N PRO A 897 24.34 19.13 -44.45
CA PRO A 897 25.55 19.92 -44.28
C PRO A 897 26.50 19.26 -43.26
N SER A 898 27.72 19.09 -43.75
CA SER A 898 28.93 18.58 -43.11
C SER A 898 29.53 19.51 -42.05
N ASN A 899 30.10 18.90 -41.01
CA ASN A 899 31.40 19.21 -40.40
C ASN A 899 31.82 20.69 -40.26
N LEU A 900 31.46 21.32 -39.13
CA LEU A 900 32.17 22.52 -38.66
C LEU A 900 32.67 22.44 -37.20
N LEU A 901 32.24 21.43 -36.41
CA LEU A 901 32.65 21.27 -35.01
C LEU A 901 33.84 20.32 -34.80
N LEU A 902 34.20 19.51 -35.80
CA LEU A 902 35.30 18.53 -35.69
C LEU A 902 36.70 19.14 -36.00
N TRP A 903 36.76 20.32 -36.61
CA TRP A 903 38.04 20.99 -36.94
C TRP A 903 38.56 21.93 -35.83
N ILE A 904 37.71 22.37 -34.91
CA ILE A 904 38.11 23.25 -33.79
C ILE A 904 38.74 22.43 -32.64
N ALA A 905 38.30 21.19 -32.43
CA ALA A 905 38.85 20.32 -31.39
C ALA A 905 40.28 19.80 -31.71
N ILE A 906 40.63 19.63 -33.00
CA ILE A 906 41.93 19.09 -33.41
C ILE A 906 43.04 20.16 -33.35
N MET A 907 42.73 21.46 -33.49
CA MET A 907 43.73 22.52 -33.33
C MET A 907 44.12 22.79 -31.88
N VAL A 908 43.24 22.56 -30.90
CA VAL A 908 43.52 22.85 -29.48
C VAL A 908 44.49 21.82 -28.87
N VAL A 909 44.47 20.57 -29.34
CA VAL A 909 45.38 19.52 -28.85
C VAL A 909 46.78 19.63 -29.49
N ALA A 910 46.88 20.10 -30.73
CA ALA A 910 48.17 20.26 -31.42
C ALA A 910 49.03 21.44 -30.90
N VAL A 911 48.39 22.51 -30.39
CA VAL A 911 49.09 23.67 -29.82
C VAL A 911 49.60 23.39 -28.39
N GLY A 912 48.90 22.55 -27.62
CA GLY A 912 49.31 22.16 -26.26
C GLY A 912 50.56 21.27 -26.21
N VAL A 913 50.68 20.31 -27.14
CA VAL A 913 51.82 19.37 -27.17
C VAL A 913 53.11 20.05 -27.68
N SER A 914 52.98 21.08 -28.53
CA SER A 914 54.12 21.85 -29.05
C SER A 914 54.71 22.82 -28.00
N ALA A 915 53.90 23.35 -27.08
CA ALA A 915 54.35 24.25 -26.02
C ALA A 915 55.18 23.53 -24.92
N VAL A 916 54.84 22.26 -24.63
CA VAL A 916 55.55 21.44 -23.63
C VAL A 916 56.91 20.96 -24.15
N LEU A 917 57.02 20.64 -25.45
CA LEU A 917 58.29 20.24 -26.07
C LEU A 917 59.27 21.41 -26.28
N VAL A 918 58.78 22.63 -26.53
CA VAL A 918 59.63 23.84 -26.61
C VAL A 918 60.06 24.32 -25.20
N GLY A 919 59.23 24.12 -24.17
CA GLY A 919 59.58 24.37 -22.77
C GLY A 919 60.68 23.45 -22.25
N TYR A 920 60.64 22.16 -22.60
CA TYR A 920 61.64 21.17 -22.21
C TYR A 920 62.99 21.37 -22.92
N TRP A 921 62.98 21.87 -24.16
CA TRP A 921 64.22 22.18 -24.91
C TRP A 921 64.88 23.50 -24.46
N ARG A 922 64.10 24.50 -24.01
CA ARG A 922 64.63 25.76 -23.44
C ARG A 922 65.19 25.63 -22.02
N HIS A 923 64.77 24.62 -21.24
CA HIS A 923 65.29 24.43 -19.89
C HIS A 923 66.66 23.72 -19.85
N LYS A 924 66.98 22.91 -20.87
CA LYS A 924 68.23 22.12 -20.94
C LYS A 924 69.47 22.89 -21.45
N ASN A 925 69.30 24.09 -22.00
CA ASN A 925 70.39 24.94 -22.53
C ASN A 925 70.70 26.19 -21.69
N ARG A 926 70.24 26.27 -20.41
CA ARG A 926 70.50 27.43 -19.53
C ARG A 926 71.33 27.17 -18.27
N TYR A 927 71.93 25.98 -18.12
CA TYR A 927 72.92 25.70 -17.08
C TYR A 927 74.14 24.94 -17.64
N GLN A 928 74.84 25.58 -18.56
CA GLN A 928 76.29 25.45 -18.74
C GLN A 928 76.85 26.84 -19.09
N SER A 929 76.92 27.72 -18.08
CA SER A 929 77.87 28.85 -18.02
C SER A 929 77.65 29.64 -16.71
N ASN A 930 78.26 29.17 -15.62
CA ASN A 930 78.97 29.96 -14.59
C ASN A 930 78.99 29.22 -13.24
N GLN A 931 80.22 28.85 -12.87
CA GLN A 931 80.74 28.28 -11.61
C GLN A 931 80.37 26.85 -11.26
#